data_AF-A0A177K2Y3-F1
#
_entry.id   AF-A0A177K2Y3-F1
#
_cell.length_a   1.000
_cell.length_b   1.000
_cell.length_c   1.000
_cell.angle_alpha   90.00
_cell.angle_beta   90.00
_cell.angle_gamma   90.00
#
_symmetry.space_group_name_H-M   'P 1'
#
loop_
_entity.id
_entity.type
_entity.pdbx_description
1 polymer ?
#
loop_
_entity_poly.entity_id
_entity_poly.type
_entity_poly.pdbx_seq_one_letter_code
_entity_poly.pdbx_strand_id
1 'polypeptide(L)'
;MGMTPLALVGGTPHDTDRYSNWLEARLGGLSPLLVENPVWSDAIMNEVFGHSWLSQTYASLPLSAAVPVLTNEIKAYLAASVLDDRKADTQWFQRRIPVIRYLVEEGASLLQHFGAGCLADIPHPGFGASDGDTAKTKCHNDAVLELYATWYGEQYGRRRQSQTRQWIRDGEIVTTQYRSPEVQLFGDIHRFSIINRAQMAPMHDRDIIWINDLYSEEDTRFRDRQRRSDTYLNFLCFEPWLRPLMRGFLLDKVAHGELAPATLVGMQSRLRTFGQFLHGEGIAEPGRVTELTMERYLAWGNARNAAGKNWYTDIVQLLRAAPVLLPGQWPRIALDKRAARRIRYKQAPDDPRNRLYASREGANRAAPPEALAAMVARLDELPAPIPVIFMIGVTTGARAEDLHALLFDCLRPDPHDTRFMLFTFWQNKVSRWNTKPLLVTDPAHQAMIKLIEAQRDHVRQRYGRVTKYLFPVFSGKRESFLGYNWTLQELKMLCLRHGIVDGEGKPFDFSWHPLRHHRGTQMAAEGHDILSIMFELGHASPDMASMYVNKRLDLKKNALLRKGGGQFFTIAGKVDEAVGDLLLRKETMLATRVSGGACTLPGQLGEWCEHAHACLTCRFFRADGDDLEHFRCERAGLYVAIEGLEQEARDYEEGGQARMADITRKRLQRNKDAVHNTDTIIRSIEEHGLYKGQKQRYRPSAAREEATQ
;
A
#
# COMPACT_ATOMS: atom_id res chain seq x y z
N MET A 1 16.41 31.25 -21.52
CA MET A 1 17.45 31.37 -20.49
C MET A 1 18.28 30.10 -20.54
N GLY A 2 19.58 30.22 -20.84
CA GLY A 2 20.47 29.06 -20.93
C GLY A 2 20.65 28.44 -19.55
N MET A 3 20.35 27.15 -19.41
CA MET A 3 20.62 26.42 -18.17
C MET A 3 22.14 26.35 -17.96
N THR A 4 22.63 26.87 -16.84
CA THR A 4 24.02 26.72 -16.41
C THR A 4 24.36 25.25 -16.10
N PRO A 5 25.60 24.80 -16.33
CA PRO A 5 26.06 23.43 -16.04
C PRO A 5 25.76 22.98 -14.61
N LEU A 6 25.56 21.67 -14.41
CA LEU A 6 25.38 21.07 -13.09
C LEU A 6 26.73 21.00 -12.37
N ALA A 7 27.04 21.99 -11.52
CA ALA A 7 28.23 21.93 -10.66
C ALA A 7 28.03 20.93 -9.50
N LEU A 8 28.26 19.64 -9.74
CA LEU A 8 28.26 18.57 -8.72
C LEU A 8 29.56 18.53 -7.91
N VAL A 9 30.65 18.90 -8.57
CA VAL A 9 32.02 19.15 -8.07
C VAL A 9 32.51 20.30 -8.96
N GLY A 10 33.34 21.22 -8.45
CA GLY A 10 33.78 22.46 -9.16
C GLY A 10 33.94 22.28 -10.68
N GLY A 11 33.42 23.23 -11.47
CA GLY A 11 33.31 23.08 -12.93
C GLY A 11 34.60 23.40 -13.70
N THR A 12 35.78 23.14 -13.13
CA THR A 12 37.05 23.49 -13.80
C THR A 12 37.55 22.34 -14.69
N PRO A 13 38.36 22.59 -15.74
CA PRO A 13 38.99 21.53 -16.52
C PRO A 13 39.76 20.51 -15.66
N HIS A 14 40.40 20.99 -14.58
CA HIS A 14 41.07 20.15 -13.59
C HIS A 14 40.12 19.12 -12.93
N ASP A 15 38.86 19.49 -12.73
CA ASP A 15 37.85 18.63 -12.14
C ASP A 15 37.32 17.58 -13.14
N THR A 16 37.31 17.87 -14.44
CA THR A 16 36.99 16.89 -15.51
C THR A 16 38.08 15.84 -15.61
N ASP A 17 39.36 16.23 -15.58
CA ASP A 17 40.48 15.29 -15.56
C ASP A 17 40.45 14.42 -14.30
N ARG A 18 40.19 15.03 -13.14
CA ARG A 18 40.00 14.30 -11.88
C ARG A 18 38.84 13.30 -11.97
N TYR A 19 37.77 13.64 -12.68
CA TYR A 19 36.66 12.70 -12.92
C TYR A 19 37.11 11.51 -13.75
N SER A 20 37.79 11.79 -14.87
CA SER A 20 38.24 10.77 -15.80
C SER A 20 39.16 9.78 -15.10
N ASN A 21 40.14 10.29 -14.35
CA ASN A 21 41.07 9.46 -13.57
C ASN A 21 40.34 8.60 -12.51
N TRP A 22 39.30 9.16 -11.87
CA TRP A 22 38.48 8.40 -10.93
C TRP A 22 37.67 7.28 -11.61
N LEU A 23 37.13 7.52 -12.81
CA LEU A 23 36.45 6.50 -13.60
C LEU A 23 37.42 5.40 -14.05
N GLU A 24 38.62 5.78 -14.51
CA GLU A 24 39.67 4.82 -14.91
C GLU A 24 40.10 3.94 -13.75
N ALA A 25 40.33 4.52 -12.56
CA ALA A 25 40.66 3.75 -11.36
C ALA A 25 39.55 2.74 -11.02
N ARG A 26 38.28 3.14 -11.15
CA ARG A 26 37.13 2.26 -10.91
C ARG A 26 37.02 1.14 -11.96
N LEU A 27 37.26 1.45 -13.23
CA LEU A 27 37.29 0.46 -14.31
C LEU A 27 38.45 -0.52 -14.13
N GLY A 28 39.64 -0.03 -13.80
CA GLY A 28 40.82 -0.85 -13.50
C GLY A 28 40.63 -1.75 -12.28
N GLY A 29 39.90 -1.26 -11.26
CA GLY A 29 39.48 -2.07 -10.11
C GLY A 29 38.52 -3.22 -10.46
N LEU A 30 37.78 -3.13 -11.58
CA LEU A 30 37.01 -4.25 -12.12
C LEU A 30 37.88 -5.16 -12.99
N SER A 31 38.64 -4.59 -13.92
CA SER A 31 39.65 -5.30 -14.72
C SER A 31 40.56 -4.30 -15.45
N PRO A 32 41.89 -4.52 -15.50
CA PRO A 32 42.81 -3.73 -16.33
C PRO A 32 42.41 -3.70 -17.81
N LEU A 33 41.82 -4.78 -18.33
CA LEU A 33 41.38 -4.88 -19.72
C LEU A 33 40.34 -3.82 -20.11
N LEU A 34 39.52 -3.34 -19.15
CA LEU A 34 38.53 -2.30 -19.40
C LEU A 34 39.17 -0.91 -19.61
N VAL A 35 40.36 -0.69 -19.06
CA VAL A 35 41.13 0.54 -19.25
C VAL A 35 41.88 0.46 -20.58
N GLU A 36 42.62 -0.63 -20.78
CA GLU A 36 43.53 -0.83 -21.91
C GLU A 36 42.83 -0.93 -23.27
N ASN A 37 41.63 -1.52 -23.33
CA ASN A 37 40.95 -1.76 -24.60
C ASN A 37 39.91 -0.65 -24.91
N PRO A 38 39.99 0.01 -26.08
CA PRO A 38 39.03 1.04 -26.49
C PRO A 38 37.74 0.48 -27.13
N VAL A 39 37.57 -0.85 -27.16
CA VAL A 39 36.43 -1.55 -27.78
C VAL A 39 35.94 -2.68 -26.88
N TRP A 40 34.67 -3.08 -27.05
CA TRP A 40 34.15 -4.29 -26.42
C TRP A 40 34.67 -5.53 -27.14
N SER A 41 35.72 -6.14 -26.62
CA SER A 41 36.33 -7.35 -27.20
C SER A 41 35.76 -8.65 -26.64
N ASP A 42 35.97 -9.76 -27.37
CA ASP A 42 35.70 -11.11 -26.85
C ASP A 42 36.40 -11.37 -25.52
N ALA A 43 37.64 -10.88 -25.36
CA ALA A 43 38.40 -10.98 -24.12
C ALA A 43 37.67 -10.28 -22.96
N ILE A 44 37.20 -9.03 -23.14
CA ILE A 44 36.42 -8.33 -22.10
C ILE A 44 35.14 -9.11 -21.77
N MET A 45 34.39 -9.56 -22.77
CA MET A 45 33.10 -10.21 -22.54
C MET A 45 33.22 -11.58 -21.89
N ASN A 46 34.26 -12.35 -22.23
CA ASN A 46 34.48 -13.68 -21.70
C ASN A 46 35.22 -13.64 -20.37
N GLU A 47 36.32 -12.88 -20.28
CA GLU A 47 37.22 -12.89 -19.12
C GLU A 47 36.74 -11.98 -17.99
N VAL A 48 36.11 -10.84 -18.31
CA VAL A 48 35.64 -9.87 -17.29
C VAL A 48 34.20 -10.14 -16.89
N PHE A 49 33.32 -10.41 -17.86
CA PHE A 49 31.87 -10.49 -17.61
C PHE A 49 31.26 -11.90 -17.72
N GLY A 50 31.97 -12.88 -18.31
CA GLY A 50 31.45 -14.24 -18.52
C GLY A 50 30.21 -14.33 -19.41
N HIS A 51 30.03 -13.40 -20.36
CA HIS A 51 28.85 -13.27 -21.21
C HIS A 51 29.23 -13.19 -22.71
N SER A 52 29.65 -14.32 -23.28
CA SER A 52 30.07 -14.43 -24.70
C SER A 52 29.04 -13.91 -25.71
N TRP A 53 27.74 -14.07 -25.42
CA TRP A 53 26.64 -13.58 -26.25
C TRP A 53 26.62 -12.04 -26.37
N LEU A 54 27.15 -11.31 -25.38
CA LEU A 54 27.28 -9.86 -25.47
C LEU A 54 28.33 -9.49 -26.50
N SER A 55 29.42 -10.26 -26.61
CA SER A 55 30.44 -9.99 -27.63
C SER A 55 29.82 -10.04 -29.02
N GLN A 56 29.02 -11.06 -29.34
CA GLN A 56 28.30 -11.11 -30.62
C GLN A 56 27.39 -9.90 -30.85
N THR A 57 26.81 -9.35 -29.77
CA THR A 57 25.95 -8.15 -29.81
C THR A 57 26.75 -6.86 -30.02
N TYR A 58 28.00 -6.82 -29.58
CA TYR A 58 28.84 -5.61 -29.49
C TYR A 58 30.17 -5.70 -30.24
N ALA A 59 30.42 -6.77 -31.01
CA ALA A 59 31.73 -7.17 -31.55
C ALA A 59 32.47 -6.11 -32.37
N SER A 60 31.78 -5.05 -32.77
CA SER A 60 32.29 -3.96 -33.61
C SER A 60 31.92 -2.58 -33.11
N LEU A 61 31.50 -2.42 -31.85
CA LEU A 61 31.14 -1.11 -31.30
C LEU A 61 32.40 -0.34 -30.85
N PRO A 62 32.80 0.74 -31.54
CA PRO A 62 33.85 1.61 -31.04
C PRO A 62 33.38 2.28 -29.75
N LEU A 63 34.23 2.35 -28.71
CA LEU A 63 33.95 3.12 -27.50
C LEU A 63 34.82 4.36 -27.36
N SER A 64 35.84 4.49 -28.19
CA SER A 64 36.73 5.64 -28.18
C SER A 64 36.00 6.85 -28.76
N ALA A 65 35.43 7.67 -27.88
CA ALA A 65 34.95 8.99 -28.24
C ALA A 65 36.14 9.95 -28.39
N ALA A 66 35.95 11.04 -29.14
CA ALA A 66 36.96 12.09 -29.29
C ALA A 66 37.33 12.78 -27.96
N VAL A 67 36.44 12.71 -26.96
CA VAL A 67 36.67 13.24 -25.61
C VAL A 67 36.97 12.07 -24.65
N PRO A 68 38.16 11.98 -24.04
CA PRO A 68 38.55 10.82 -23.22
C PRO A 68 37.62 10.52 -22.04
N VAL A 69 37.17 11.53 -21.29
CA VAL A 69 36.25 11.33 -20.16
C VAL A 69 34.93 10.69 -20.60
N LEU A 70 34.46 11.00 -21.81
CA LEU A 70 33.23 10.43 -22.37
C LEU A 70 33.38 8.93 -22.66
N THR A 71 34.55 8.51 -23.17
CA THR A 71 34.89 7.09 -23.32
C THR A 71 34.76 6.35 -21.99
N ASN A 72 35.29 6.95 -20.91
CA ASN A 72 35.24 6.37 -19.58
C ASN A 72 33.81 6.36 -18.99
N GLU A 73 32.98 7.37 -19.25
CA GLU A 73 31.57 7.40 -18.85
C GLU A 73 30.76 6.27 -19.52
N ILE A 74 30.96 6.05 -20.82
CA ILE A 74 30.31 4.97 -21.58
C ILE A 74 30.74 3.60 -21.04
N LYS A 75 32.05 3.38 -20.87
CA LYS A 75 32.61 2.14 -20.33
C LYS A 75 32.06 1.86 -18.92
N ALA A 76 32.03 2.86 -18.05
CA ALA A 76 31.52 2.72 -16.69
C ALA A 76 30.02 2.37 -16.67
N TYR A 77 29.20 3.02 -17.51
CA TYR A 77 27.77 2.73 -17.64
C TYR A 77 27.53 1.28 -18.05
N LEU A 78 28.24 0.83 -19.07
CA LEU A 78 28.05 -0.50 -19.62
C LEU A 78 28.61 -1.58 -18.68
N ALA A 79 29.80 -1.40 -18.10
CA ALA A 79 30.35 -2.32 -17.11
C ALA A 79 29.39 -2.49 -15.91
N ALA A 80 28.88 -1.39 -15.35
CA ALA A 80 27.88 -1.43 -14.28
C ALA A 80 26.55 -2.07 -14.72
N SER A 81 26.23 -2.03 -16.02
CA SER A 81 25.02 -2.63 -16.56
C SER A 81 25.15 -4.12 -16.81
N VAL A 82 26.33 -4.59 -17.20
CA VAL A 82 26.61 -6.02 -17.41
C VAL A 82 26.67 -6.77 -16.08
N LEU A 83 27.26 -6.16 -15.06
CA LEU A 83 27.33 -6.72 -13.71
C LEU A 83 25.98 -6.73 -12.96
N ASP A 84 24.93 -6.20 -13.57
CA ASP A 84 23.60 -6.13 -12.98
C ASP A 84 22.68 -7.19 -13.59
N ASP A 85 22.40 -8.25 -12.82
CA ASP A 85 21.55 -9.37 -13.24
C ASP A 85 20.16 -8.95 -13.76
N ARG A 86 19.66 -7.77 -13.35
CA ARG A 86 18.38 -7.22 -13.82
C ARG A 86 18.42 -6.83 -15.30
N LYS A 87 19.62 -6.54 -15.81
CA LYS A 87 19.91 -5.99 -17.14
C LYS A 87 20.61 -7.00 -18.05
N ALA A 88 21.03 -8.15 -17.51
CA ALA A 88 21.67 -9.26 -18.23
C ALA A 88 20.73 -9.95 -19.25
N ASP A 89 20.36 -9.23 -20.31
CA ASP A 89 19.46 -9.64 -21.40
C ASP A 89 19.92 -9.06 -22.74
N THR A 90 19.96 -9.90 -23.79
CA THR A 90 20.44 -9.50 -25.12
C THR A 90 19.68 -8.33 -25.72
N GLN A 91 18.35 -8.33 -25.60
CA GLN A 91 17.54 -7.25 -26.18
C GLN A 91 17.73 -5.93 -25.44
N TRP A 92 17.90 -6.00 -24.11
CA TRP A 92 18.19 -4.83 -23.28
C TRP A 92 19.44 -4.11 -23.76
N PHE A 93 20.51 -4.85 -24.04
CA PHE A 93 21.75 -4.29 -24.54
C PHE A 93 21.64 -3.80 -25.99
N GLN A 94 21.07 -4.59 -26.89
CA GLN A 94 20.90 -4.22 -28.31
C GLN A 94 20.24 -2.85 -28.48
N ARG A 95 19.23 -2.53 -27.65
CA ARG A 95 18.53 -1.25 -27.70
C ARG A 95 19.42 -0.03 -27.42
N ARG A 96 20.60 -0.19 -26.82
CA ARG A 96 21.49 0.94 -26.42
C ARG A 96 22.67 1.15 -27.34
N ILE A 97 22.92 0.21 -28.25
CA ILE A 97 23.90 0.38 -29.32
C ILE A 97 23.74 1.74 -30.03
N PRO A 98 22.54 2.19 -30.42
CA PRO A 98 22.38 3.48 -31.09
C PRO A 98 22.78 4.68 -30.22
N VAL A 99 22.47 4.65 -28.93
CA VAL A 99 22.86 5.73 -28.00
C VAL A 99 24.38 5.80 -27.85
N ILE A 100 25.03 4.64 -27.75
CA ILE A 100 26.48 4.57 -27.58
C ILE A 100 27.18 5.06 -28.85
N ARG A 101 26.70 4.65 -30.04
CA ARG A 101 27.23 5.16 -31.31
C ARG A 101 27.10 6.68 -31.42
N TYR A 102 25.93 7.21 -31.11
CA TYR A 102 25.72 8.66 -31.07
C TYR A 102 26.71 9.38 -30.15
N LEU A 103 26.92 8.87 -28.93
CA LEU A 103 27.87 9.47 -27.99
C LEU A 103 29.32 9.40 -28.50
N VAL A 104 29.69 8.35 -29.23
CA VAL A 104 31.04 8.19 -29.78
C VAL A 104 31.26 9.11 -30.99
N GLU A 105 30.27 9.20 -31.89
CA GLU A 105 30.34 9.96 -33.14
C GLU A 105 30.13 11.46 -32.92
N GLU A 106 29.11 11.83 -32.14
CA GLU A 106 28.64 13.22 -31.97
C GLU A 106 28.86 13.79 -30.57
N GLY A 107 29.48 13.02 -29.67
CA GLY A 107 29.66 13.41 -28.28
C GLY A 107 30.45 14.70 -28.09
N ALA A 108 31.47 14.95 -28.92
CA ALA A 108 32.24 16.20 -28.86
C ALA A 108 31.38 17.42 -29.23
N SER A 109 30.62 17.31 -30.33
CA SER A 109 29.66 18.33 -30.78
C SER A 109 28.59 18.60 -29.72
N LEU A 110 28.07 17.53 -29.10
CA LEU A 110 27.09 17.61 -28.01
C LEU A 110 27.66 18.37 -26.81
N LEU A 111 28.86 18.01 -26.35
CA LEU A 111 29.51 18.66 -25.21
C LEU A 111 29.81 20.14 -25.48
N GLN A 112 30.27 20.46 -26.70
CA GLN A 112 30.50 21.83 -27.14
C GLN A 112 29.20 22.65 -27.13
N HIS A 113 28.08 22.07 -27.60
CA HIS A 113 26.78 22.73 -27.62
C HIS A 113 26.33 23.17 -26.21
N PHE A 114 26.63 22.38 -25.18
CA PHE A 114 26.27 22.69 -23.79
C PHE A 114 27.39 23.39 -22.99
N GLY A 115 28.56 23.64 -23.59
CA GLY A 115 29.72 24.15 -22.87
C GLY A 115 30.16 23.24 -21.72
N ALA A 116 30.01 21.93 -21.88
CA ALA A 116 30.23 20.91 -20.86
C ALA A 116 31.55 20.16 -21.10
N GLY A 117 32.26 19.78 -20.02
CA GLY A 117 33.47 18.96 -20.12
C GLY A 117 33.19 17.46 -20.22
N CYS A 118 32.07 17.01 -19.64
CA CYS A 118 31.60 15.62 -19.69
C CYS A 118 30.06 15.55 -19.67
N LEU A 119 29.46 14.36 -19.85
CA LEU A 119 28.00 14.21 -19.84
C LEU A 119 27.39 14.60 -18.49
N ALA A 120 28.09 14.34 -17.40
CA ALA A 120 27.62 14.67 -16.05
C ALA A 120 27.40 16.19 -15.85
N ASP A 121 28.08 17.05 -16.62
CA ASP A 121 27.97 18.50 -16.52
C ASP A 121 26.77 19.06 -17.31
N ILE A 122 26.24 18.28 -18.27
CA ILE A 122 25.07 18.68 -19.06
C ILE A 122 23.85 18.78 -18.12
N PRO A 123 23.11 19.91 -18.11
CA PRO A 123 21.93 20.09 -17.28
C PRO A 123 20.87 19.01 -17.47
N HIS A 124 20.22 18.60 -16.38
CA HIS A 124 19.12 17.65 -16.42
C HIS A 124 17.99 18.13 -15.49
N PRO A 125 16.73 18.25 -15.97
CA PRO A 125 15.61 18.80 -15.19
C PRO A 125 15.36 18.07 -13.86
N GLY A 126 15.63 16.77 -13.82
CA GLY A 126 15.60 15.95 -12.61
C GLY A 126 16.57 16.38 -11.50
N PHE A 127 17.66 17.11 -11.82
CA PHE A 127 18.77 17.44 -10.93
C PHE A 127 18.97 18.96 -10.70
N GLY A 128 18.16 19.83 -11.29
CA GLY A 128 18.21 21.27 -11.02
C GLY A 128 17.55 21.71 -9.70
N ALA A 129 17.91 22.91 -9.25
CA ALA A 129 17.24 23.63 -8.16
C ALA A 129 15.75 23.84 -8.49
N SER A 130 14.90 23.87 -7.46
CA SER A 130 13.45 23.91 -7.63
C SER A 130 12.99 25.33 -7.97
N ASP A 131 12.87 25.67 -9.26
CA ASP A 131 12.06 26.82 -9.68
C ASP A 131 10.60 26.56 -9.25
N GLY A 132 10.07 27.45 -8.42
CA GLY A 132 9.04 27.19 -7.41
C GLY A 132 7.63 26.76 -7.86
N ASP A 133 7.41 26.21 -9.05
CA ASP A 133 6.02 25.94 -9.49
C ASP A 133 5.77 24.74 -10.41
N THR A 134 6.77 23.90 -10.72
CA THR A 134 6.51 22.73 -11.57
C THR A 134 6.47 21.44 -10.76
N ALA A 135 5.28 20.84 -10.67
CA ALA A 135 5.14 19.42 -10.42
C ALA A 135 5.97 18.69 -11.48
N LYS A 136 7.18 18.23 -11.11
CA LYS A 136 8.12 17.62 -12.07
C LYS A 136 7.44 16.43 -12.75
N THR A 137 6.97 16.65 -13.97
CA THR A 137 6.85 15.60 -14.97
C THR A 137 8.22 14.95 -15.12
N LYS A 138 8.27 13.65 -15.45
CA LYS A 138 9.53 12.95 -15.74
C LYS A 138 10.10 13.46 -17.07
N CYS A 139 10.45 14.74 -17.14
CA CYS A 139 11.04 15.36 -18.31
C CYS A 139 12.56 15.12 -18.26
N HIS A 140 13.08 14.60 -19.36
CA HIS A 140 14.50 14.59 -19.65
C HIS A 140 14.91 15.97 -20.15
N ASN A 141 16.20 16.20 -20.37
CA ASN A 141 16.64 17.40 -21.09
C ASN A 141 16.13 17.29 -22.53
N ASP A 142 15.07 18.03 -22.86
CA ASP A 142 14.40 17.92 -24.16
C ASP A 142 15.29 18.35 -25.31
N ALA A 143 16.20 19.32 -25.11
CA ALA A 143 17.17 19.76 -26.10
C ALA A 143 18.18 18.64 -26.42
N VAL A 144 18.72 17.98 -25.39
CA VAL A 144 19.63 16.83 -25.59
C VAL A 144 18.91 15.69 -26.30
N LEU A 145 17.66 15.41 -25.88
CA LEU A 145 16.86 14.36 -26.51
C LEU A 145 16.49 14.70 -27.96
N GLU A 146 16.27 15.96 -28.31
CA GLU A 146 16.01 16.38 -29.70
C GLU A 146 17.22 16.19 -30.60
N LEU A 147 18.43 16.54 -30.13
CA LEU A 147 19.67 16.29 -30.86
C LEU A 147 19.84 14.79 -31.12
N TYR A 148 19.65 13.95 -30.10
CA TYR A 148 19.71 12.50 -30.27
C TYR A 148 18.59 11.96 -31.17
N ALA A 149 17.35 12.41 -31.01
CA ALA A 149 16.22 11.96 -31.81
C ALA A 149 16.37 12.31 -33.29
N THR A 150 16.99 13.45 -33.60
CA THR A 150 17.31 13.89 -34.96
C THR A 150 18.32 12.94 -35.60
N TRP A 151 19.48 12.75 -34.94
CA TRP A 151 20.50 11.81 -35.40
C TRP A 151 19.95 10.39 -35.55
N TYR A 152 19.18 9.91 -34.58
CA TYR A 152 18.58 8.57 -34.62
C TYR A 152 17.62 8.41 -35.81
N GLY A 153 16.80 9.43 -36.10
CA GLY A 153 15.86 9.43 -37.22
C GLY A 153 16.55 9.44 -38.58
N GLU A 154 17.70 10.09 -38.70
CA GLU A 154 18.53 10.11 -39.91
C GLU A 154 19.19 8.75 -40.16
N GLN A 155 19.72 8.10 -39.12
CA GLN A 155 20.47 6.84 -39.26
C GLN A 155 19.58 5.58 -39.37
N TYR A 156 18.45 5.55 -38.66
CA TYR A 156 17.60 4.35 -38.53
C TYR A 156 16.20 4.51 -39.16
N GLY A 157 15.92 5.68 -39.74
CA GLY A 157 14.61 6.03 -40.29
C GLY A 157 13.58 6.45 -39.23
N ARG A 158 12.53 7.17 -39.65
CA ARG A 158 11.45 7.64 -38.77
C ARG A 158 10.47 6.54 -38.38
N ARG A 159 10.91 5.46 -37.72
CA ARG A 159 9.97 4.48 -37.14
C ARG A 159 9.69 4.81 -35.67
N ARG A 160 8.44 5.24 -35.43
CA ARG A 160 7.77 5.41 -34.12
C ARG A 160 8.47 6.38 -33.17
N GLN A 161 8.48 7.68 -33.46
CA GLN A 161 8.95 8.69 -32.48
C GLN A 161 8.00 8.85 -31.27
N SER A 162 6.76 8.34 -31.36
CA SER A 162 5.79 8.41 -30.28
C SER A 162 4.98 7.11 -30.10
N GLN A 163 4.68 6.75 -28.85
CA GLN A 163 3.73 5.72 -28.47
C GLN A 163 2.52 6.35 -27.80
N THR A 164 1.33 6.00 -28.25
CA THR A 164 0.08 6.38 -27.59
C THR A 164 -0.23 5.38 -26.49
N ARG A 165 -0.46 5.84 -25.26
CA ARG A 165 -1.01 4.99 -24.20
C ARG A 165 -2.26 5.62 -23.62
N GLN A 166 -3.20 4.77 -23.27
CA GLN A 166 -4.44 5.13 -22.61
C GLN A 166 -4.36 4.72 -21.14
N TRP A 167 -4.84 5.59 -20.24
CA TRP A 167 -5.03 5.26 -18.83
C TRP A 167 -6.16 6.10 -18.27
N ILE A 168 -6.58 5.77 -17.06
CA ILE A 168 -7.74 6.39 -16.42
C ILE A 168 -7.27 7.52 -15.51
N ARG A 169 -7.87 8.70 -15.67
CA ARG A 169 -7.71 9.83 -14.74
C ARG A 169 -9.09 10.44 -14.51
N ASP A 170 -9.48 10.56 -13.24
CA ASP A 170 -10.73 11.19 -12.82
C ASP A 170 -12.00 10.60 -13.51
N GLY A 171 -11.99 9.29 -13.81
CA GLY A 171 -13.11 8.58 -14.43
C GLY A 171 -13.12 8.60 -15.97
N GLU A 172 -12.18 9.29 -16.60
CA GLU A 172 -12.08 9.38 -18.06
C GLU A 172 -10.84 8.64 -18.59
N ILE A 173 -10.95 8.12 -19.83
CA ILE A 173 -9.82 7.54 -20.55
C ILE A 173 -8.99 8.68 -21.14
N VAL A 174 -7.85 8.96 -20.52
CA VAL A 174 -6.88 9.92 -21.02
C VAL A 174 -5.90 9.22 -21.96
N THR A 175 -5.79 9.75 -23.16
CA THR A 175 -4.80 9.31 -24.15
C THR A 175 -3.62 10.26 -24.13
N THR A 176 -2.41 9.76 -23.87
CA THR A 176 -1.19 10.58 -23.95
C THR A 176 -0.19 9.96 -24.91
N GLN A 177 0.46 10.82 -25.68
CA GLN A 177 1.58 10.46 -26.53
C GLN A 177 2.89 10.56 -25.74
N TYR A 178 3.63 9.46 -25.70
CA TYR A 178 4.98 9.40 -25.13
C TYR A 178 6.01 9.38 -26.22
N ARG A 179 7.16 10.04 -26.04
CA ARG A 179 8.34 9.83 -26.89
C ARG A 179 8.75 8.35 -26.89
N SER A 180 9.28 7.87 -28.00
CA SER A 180 9.65 6.46 -28.14
C SER A 180 10.60 6.00 -27.02
N PRO A 181 10.45 4.78 -26.48
CA PRO A 181 11.38 4.23 -25.51
C PRO A 181 12.85 4.32 -25.96
N GLU A 182 13.12 4.14 -27.25
CA GLU A 182 14.45 4.18 -27.86
C GLU A 182 15.12 5.55 -27.68
N VAL A 183 14.38 6.65 -27.85
CA VAL A 183 14.90 8.02 -27.65
C VAL A 183 15.18 8.28 -26.16
N GLN A 184 14.36 7.73 -25.26
CA GLN A 184 14.51 7.95 -23.82
C GLN A 184 15.75 7.26 -23.22
N LEU A 185 16.36 6.31 -23.93
CA LEU A 185 17.53 5.56 -23.45
C LEU A 185 18.77 6.43 -23.24
N PHE A 186 18.91 7.51 -24.01
CA PHE A 186 19.97 8.51 -23.76
C PHE A 186 19.90 9.02 -22.31
N GLY A 187 18.68 9.29 -21.84
CA GLY A 187 18.43 9.78 -20.50
C GLY A 187 18.88 8.83 -19.39
N ASP A 188 19.01 7.53 -19.66
CA ASP A 188 19.54 6.57 -18.68
C ASP A 188 21.06 6.69 -18.52
N ILE A 189 21.80 6.85 -19.62
CA ILE A 189 23.26 7.03 -19.61
C ILE A 189 23.63 8.40 -19.01
N HIS A 190 22.90 9.44 -19.41
CA HIS A 190 23.08 10.79 -18.87
C HIS A 190 22.84 10.82 -17.35
N ARG A 191 21.72 10.24 -16.89
CA ARG A 191 21.42 10.11 -15.46
C ARG A 191 22.51 9.31 -14.74
N PHE A 192 22.96 8.19 -15.30
CA PHE A 192 24.03 7.40 -14.71
C PHE A 192 25.29 8.23 -14.51
N SER A 193 25.70 9.00 -15.52
CA SER A 193 26.90 9.84 -15.49
C SER A 193 26.83 10.91 -14.40
N ILE A 194 25.70 11.63 -14.29
CA ILE A 194 25.44 12.60 -13.21
C ILE A 194 25.57 11.93 -11.83
N ILE A 195 24.92 10.78 -11.62
CA ILE A 195 24.95 10.12 -10.32
C ILE A 195 26.36 9.60 -10.01
N ASN A 196 27.06 9.07 -11.01
CA ASN A 196 28.41 8.54 -10.85
C ASN A 196 29.41 9.65 -10.48
N ARG A 197 29.28 10.83 -11.08
CA ARG A 197 30.04 12.02 -10.71
C ARG A 197 29.85 12.39 -9.24
N ALA A 198 28.62 12.32 -8.73
CA ALA A 198 28.34 12.58 -7.31
C ALA A 198 29.01 11.57 -6.36
N GLN A 199 29.33 10.35 -6.81
CA GLN A 199 29.97 9.33 -5.98
C GLN A 199 31.43 9.64 -5.60
N MET A 200 32.07 10.59 -6.28
CA MET A 200 33.42 11.05 -5.96
C MET A 200 33.53 11.70 -4.58
N ALA A 201 32.43 12.26 -4.07
CA ALA A 201 32.37 12.82 -2.73
C ALA A 201 32.13 11.72 -1.68
N PRO A 202 32.64 11.88 -0.45
CA PRO A 202 32.27 11.04 0.69
C PRO A 202 30.76 11.05 0.93
N MET A 203 30.18 9.95 1.44
CA MET A 203 28.73 9.77 1.60
C MET A 203 28.00 10.97 2.25
N HIS A 204 28.60 11.56 3.29
CA HIS A 204 28.02 12.66 4.05
C HIS A 204 28.05 14.02 3.32
N ASP A 205 28.77 14.10 2.20
CA ASP A 205 28.89 15.30 1.34
C ASP A 205 28.21 15.12 -0.02
N ARG A 206 27.72 13.91 -0.33
CA ARG A 206 27.06 13.63 -1.60
C ARG A 206 25.73 14.35 -1.71
N ASP A 207 25.55 15.12 -2.78
CA ASP A 207 24.26 15.68 -3.14
C ASP A 207 23.36 14.70 -3.88
N ILE A 208 23.89 13.56 -4.35
CA ILE A 208 23.11 12.46 -4.90
C ILE A 208 23.59 11.14 -4.29
N ILE A 209 22.68 10.40 -3.67
CA ILE A 209 23.00 9.16 -2.95
C ILE A 209 22.15 8.02 -3.49
N TRP A 210 22.77 6.90 -3.86
CA TRP A 210 22.00 5.71 -4.20
C TRP A 210 21.35 5.14 -2.95
N ILE A 211 20.09 4.73 -3.07
CA ILE A 211 19.41 3.99 -2.00
C ILE A 211 20.09 2.63 -1.77
N ASN A 212 20.85 2.10 -2.75
CA ASN A 212 21.66 0.88 -2.56
C ASN A 212 22.83 1.11 -1.60
N ASP A 213 23.35 2.34 -1.52
CA ASP A 213 24.46 2.64 -0.63
C ASP A 213 24.00 2.80 0.84
N LEU A 214 22.69 3.00 1.05
CA LEU A 214 22.08 3.27 2.36
C LEU A 214 21.43 2.05 2.99
N TYR A 215 21.06 1.06 2.19
CA TYR A 215 20.37 -0.13 2.65
C TYR A 215 20.98 -1.35 2.01
N SER A 216 21.35 -2.31 2.84
CA SER A 216 21.74 -3.64 2.39
C SER A 216 20.53 -4.41 1.83
N GLU A 217 20.80 -5.55 1.17
CA GLU A 217 19.74 -6.50 0.82
C GLU A 217 19.04 -7.09 2.06
N GLU A 218 19.63 -6.98 3.25
CA GLU A 218 19.06 -7.46 4.52
C GLU A 218 18.11 -6.45 5.16
N ASP A 219 18.48 -5.16 5.16
CA ASP A 219 17.63 -4.04 5.66
C ASP A 219 16.37 -3.88 4.83
N THR A 220 16.47 -4.23 3.55
CA THR A 220 15.33 -4.37 2.69
C THR A 220 14.87 -5.82 2.70
N ARG A 221 13.99 -6.22 3.64
CA ARG A 221 13.11 -7.38 3.39
C ARG A 221 12.07 -7.14 2.26
N PHE A 222 12.42 -6.27 1.30
CA PHE A 222 12.14 -6.35 -0.12
C PHE A 222 12.92 -7.53 -0.75
N ARG A 223 12.74 -8.77 -0.28
CA ARG A 223 13.42 -9.90 -0.94
C ARG A 223 12.99 -10.11 -2.39
N ASP A 224 11.92 -9.42 -2.83
CA ASP A 224 11.20 -9.82 -4.03
C ASP A 224 10.65 -8.68 -4.89
N ARG A 225 10.52 -7.46 -4.32
CA ARG A 225 10.28 -6.26 -5.10
C ARG A 225 11.64 -5.82 -5.61
N GLN A 226 12.10 -6.51 -6.65
CA GLN A 226 13.26 -6.10 -7.42
C GLN A 226 13.23 -4.60 -7.60
N ARG A 227 14.33 -3.94 -7.26
CA ARG A 227 14.62 -2.60 -7.74
C ARG A 227 14.61 -2.70 -9.27
N ARG A 228 13.46 -2.53 -9.96
CA ARG A 228 13.41 -2.46 -11.45
C ARG A 228 14.32 -1.35 -11.98
N SER A 229 14.62 -0.38 -11.12
CA SER A 229 15.54 0.71 -11.34
C SER A 229 16.22 1.07 -10.02
N ASP A 230 17.46 1.52 -10.10
CA ASP A 230 18.13 2.09 -8.94
C ASP A 230 17.47 3.43 -8.57
N THR A 231 17.08 3.54 -7.31
CA THR A 231 16.49 4.77 -6.77
C THR A 231 17.57 5.55 -6.04
N TYR A 232 17.46 6.87 -6.04
CA TYR A 232 18.44 7.75 -5.42
C TYR A 232 17.73 8.88 -4.65
N LEU A 233 18.42 9.42 -3.65
CA LEU A 233 18.09 10.71 -3.05
C LEU A 233 18.78 11.80 -3.85
N ASN A 234 18.03 12.83 -4.25
CA ASN A 234 18.57 14.02 -4.90
C ASN A 234 18.46 15.26 -4.00
N PHE A 235 19.57 15.74 -3.45
CA PHE A 235 19.64 16.95 -2.63
C PHE A 235 19.85 18.24 -3.44
N LEU A 236 20.18 18.16 -4.72
CA LEU A 236 20.28 19.33 -5.60
C LEU A 236 18.93 20.03 -5.81
N CYS A 237 17.82 19.34 -5.49
CA CYS A 237 16.50 19.94 -5.48
C CYS A 237 16.28 20.94 -4.33
N PHE A 238 17.23 21.06 -3.40
CA PHE A 238 17.23 22.04 -2.31
C PHE A 238 18.26 23.15 -2.58
N GLU A 239 17.95 24.34 -2.05
CA GLU A 239 18.90 25.44 -1.95
C GLU A 239 20.18 25.00 -1.23
N PRO A 240 21.37 25.50 -1.62
CA PRO A 240 22.66 25.05 -1.06
C PRO A 240 22.71 25.03 0.47
N TRP A 241 22.14 26.05 1.13
CA TRP A 241 22.14 26.16 2.60
C TRP A 241 21.24 25.11 3.30
N LEU A 242 20.24 24.54 2.61
CA LEU A 242 19.36 23.50 3.15
C LEU A 242 19.93 22.10 2.99
N ARG A 243 20.83 21.86 2.02
CA ARG A 243 21.32 20.52 1.68
C ARG A 243 21.93 19.78 2.88
N PRO A 244 22.81 20.39 3.69
CA PRO A 244 23.41 19.69 4.84
C PRO A 244 22.36 19.25 5.86
N LEU A 245 21.37 20.11 6.15
CA LEU A 245 20.29 19.78 7.08
C LEU A 245 19.43 18.62 6.56
N MET A 246 18.95 18.73 5.31
CA MET A 246 18.07 17.72 4.72
C MET A 246 18.78 16.38 4.58
N ARG A 247 20.06 16.39 4.21
CA ARG A 247 20.90 15.20 4.10
C ARG A 247 21.18 14.58 5.46
N GLY A 248 21.67 15.35 6.42
CA GLY A 248 21.94 14.88 7.78
C GLY A 248 20.70 14.25 8.42
N PHE A 249 19.54 14.91 8.29
CA PHE A 249 18.28 14.40 8.83
C PHE A 249 17.83 13.08 8.18
N LEU A 250 17.91 12.95 6.85
CA LEU A 250 17.54 11.71 6.19
C LEU A 250 18.53 10.57 6.48
N LEU A 251 19.83 10.86 6.53
CA LEU A 251 20.86 9.85 6.85
C LEU A 251 20.76 9.37 8.31
N ASP A 252 20.47 10.27 9.25
CA ASP A 252 20.22 9.93 10.66
C ASP A 252 19.05 8.94 10.81
N LYS A 253 17.95 9.18 10.08
CA LYS A 253 16.79 8.27 10.05
C LYS A 253 17.12 6.88 9.50
N VAL A 254 18.02 6.81 8.51
CA VAL A 254 18.49 5.52 7.97
C VAL A 254 19.39 4.81 8.98
N ALA A 255 20.35 5.52 9.57
CA ALA A 255 21.30 4.97 10.54
C ALA A 255 20.59 4.35 11.77
N HIS A 256 19.42 4.87 12.14
CA HIS A 256 18.58 4.34 13.22
C HIS A 256 17.51 3.33 12.78
N GLY A 257 17.51 2.92 11.51
CA GLY A 257 16.55 1.93 10.99
C GLY A 257 15.09 2.39 11.02
N GLU A 258 14.83 3.70 11.07
CA GLU A 258 13.47 4.23 11.26
C GLU A 258 12.63 4.19 9.98
N LEU A 259 13.28 4.26 8.81
CA LEU A 259 12.59 4.41 7.53
C LEU A 259 12.94 3.28 6.58
N ALA A 260 11.92 2.73 5.92
CA ALA A 260 12.10 1.87 4.76
C ALA A 260 12.43 2.72 3.50
N PRO A 261 13.09 2.14 2.47
CA PRO A 261 13.50 2.85 1.26
C PRO A 261 12.41 3.71 0.59
N ALA A 262 11.22 3.15 0.40
CA ALA A 262 10.11 3.87 -0.23
C ALA A 262 9.59 5.02 0.64
N THR A 263 9.62 4.85 1.97
CA THR A 263 9.22 5.89 2.93
C THR A 263 10.22 7.04 2.93
N LEU A 264 11.51 6.73 2.80
CA LEU A 264 12.60 7.71 2.71
C LEU A 264 12.43 8.65 1.51
N VAL A 265 12.18 8.08 0.31
CA VAL A 265 11.90 8.86 -0.91
C VAL A 265 10.63 9.70 -0.75
N GLY A 266 9.59 9.13 -0.13
CA GLY A 266 8.38 9.87 0.19
C GLY A 266 8.63 11.04 1.14
N MET A 267 9.48 10.86 2.15
CA MET A 267 9.87 11.90 3.10
C MET A 267 10.64 13.01 2.39
N GLN A 268 11.64 12.67 1.56
CA GLN A 268 12.38 13.65 0.76
C GLN A 268 11.45 14.52 -0.10
N SER A 269 10.40 13.95 -0.70
CA SER A 269 9.41 14.71 -1.46
C SER A 269 8.68 15.76 -0.61
N ARG A 270 8.35 15.41 0.65
CA ARG A 270 7.70 16.33 1.59
C ARG A 270 8.68 17.38 2.12
N LEU A 271 9.93 17.01 2.36
CA LEU A 271 10.99 17.96 2.70
C LEU A 271 11.21 18.98 1.58
N ARG A 272 11.17 18.54 0.31
CA ARG A 272 11.25 19.43 -0.86
C ARG A 272 10.10 20.43 -0.90
N THR A 273 8.89 19.96 -0.62
CA THR A 273 7.70 20.82 -0.52
C THR A 273 7.89 21.90 0.56
N PHE A 274 8.52 21.55 1.67
CA PHE A 274 8.87 22.51 2.72
C PHE A 274 9.98 23.49 2.28
N GLY A 275 11.00 23.03 1.56
CA GLY A 275 12.00 23.92 0.95
C GLY A 275 11.38 24.94 -0.01
N GLN A 276 10.41 24.53 -0.82
CA GLN A 276 9.65 25.43 -1.71
C GLN A 276 8.84 26.47 -0.93
N PHE A 277 8.25 26.06 0.19
CA PHE A 277 7.60 26.99 1.09
C PHE A 277 8.59 28.03 1.65
N LEU A 278 9.75 27.60 2.16
CA LEU A 278 10.77 28.54 2.66
C LEU A 278 11.21 29.54 1.60
N HIS A 279 11.47 29.08 0.38
CA HIS A 279 11.80 29.94 -0.76
C HIS A 279 10.67 30.94 -1.05
N GLY A 280 9.41 30.49 -1.08
CA GLY A 280 8.24 31.35 -1.32
C GLY A 280 8.01 32.40 -0.22
N GLU A 281 8.42 32.13 1.02
CA GLU A 281 8.39 33.10 2.12
C GLU A 281 9.64 34.01 2.14
N GLY A 282 10.54 33.87 1.17
CA GLY A 282 11.79 34.63 1.07
C GLY A 282 12.85 34.22 2.10
N ILE A 283 12.71 33.07 2.76
CA ILE A 283 13.70 32.54 3.71
C ILE A 283 14.80 31.86 2.90
N ALA A 284 15.88 32.60 2.62
CA ALA A 284 16.97 32.17 1.75
C ALA A 284 18.27 31.80 2.50
N GLU A 285 18.28 31.92 3.83
CA GLU A 285 19.46 31.64 4.66
C GLU A 285 19.07 31.19 6.08
N PRO A 286 19.97 30.50 6.81
CA PRO A 286 19.66 29.97 8.14
C PRO A 286 19.20 31.03 9.16
N GLY A 287 19.74 32.26 9.11
CA GLY A 287 19.42 33.33 10.06
C GLY A 287 17.95 33.77 10.03
N ARG A 288 17.33 33.72 8.85
CA ARG A 288 15.92 34.12 8.63
C ARG A 288 14.91 33.04 9.01
N VAL A 289 15.38 31.84 9.38
CA VAL A 289 14.50 30.76 9.87
C VAL A 289 13.77 31.15 11.15
N THR A 290 14.26 32.14 11.91
CA THR A 290 13.55 32.70 13.07
C THR A 290 12.19 33.32 12.71
N GLU A 291 11.99 33.73 11.46
CA GLU A 291 10.72 34.25 10.93
C GLU A 291 9.68 33.14 10.65
N LEU A 292 10.10 31.87 10.71
CA LEU A 292 9.26 30.71 10.47
C LEU A 292 8.30 30.47 11.64
N THR A 293 7.01 30.40 11.34
CA THR A 293 6.00 29.87 12.27
C THR A 293 5.31 28.67 11.66
N MET A 294 4.99 27.66 12.48
CA MET A 294 4.23 26.51 11.99
C MET A 294 2.85 26.90 11.50
N GLU A 295 2.25 27.96 12.04
CA GLU A 295 0.95 28.44 11.59
C GLU A 295 0.99 28.89 10.13
N ARG A 296 2.05 29.59 9.70
CA ARG A 296 2.26 29.98 8.29
C ARG A 296 2.39 28.76 7.39
N TYR A 297 3.24 27.79 7.76
CA TYR A 297 3.40 26.56 6.98
C TYR A 297 2.09 25.76 6.87
N LEU A 298 1.34 25.66 7.96
CA LEU A 298 0.07 24.95 7.97
C LEU A 298 -1.00 25.67 7.13
N ALA A 299 -1.05 27.00 7.19
CA ALA A 299 -1.93 27.81 6.35
C ALA A 299 -1.58 27.65 4.86
N TRP A 300 -0.28 27.68 4.52
CA TRP A 300 0.23 27.47 3.17
C TRP A 300 -0.14 26.07 2.63
N GLY A 301 0.04 25.03 3.44
CA GLY A 301 -0.31 23.66 3.06
C GLY A 301 -1.81 23.46 2.90
N ASN A 302 -2.62 24.06 3.77
CA ASN A 302 -4.09 24.07 3.66
C ASN A 302 -4.56 24.78 2.39
N ALA A 303 -3.98 25.93 2.05
CA ALA A 303 -4.32 26.66 0.83
C ALA A 303 -4.03 25.85 -0.45
N ARG A 304 -3.00 24.99 -0.40
CA ARG A 304 -2.63 24.05 -1.48
C ARG A 304 -3.36 22.71 -1.41
N ASN A 305 -4.31 22.55 -0.49
CA ASN A 305 -5.05 21.30 -0.30
C ASN A 305 -4.13 20.07 -0.06
N ALA A 306 -3.05 20.25 0.70
CA ALA A 306 -2.12 19.17 1.04
C ALA A 306 -2.85 18.01 1.74
N ALA A 307 -2.64 16.78 1.26
CA ALA A 307 -3.36 15.60 1.71
C ALA A 307 -2.56 14.73 2.70
N GLY A 308 -3.27 14.13 3.66
CA GLY A 308 -2.70 13.22 4.66
C GLY A 308 -2.02 13.94 5.83
N LYS A 309 -1.46 13.16 6.77
CA LYS A 309 -0.75 13.72 7.95
C LYS A 309 0.75 13.95 7.71
N ASN A 310 1.35 13.19 6.80
CA ASN A 310 2.81 13.16 6.69
C ASN A 310 3.43 14.48 6.20
N TRP A 311 2.68 15.31 5.45
CA TRP A 311 3.19 16.59 4.94
C TRP A 311 3.54 17.59 6.06
N TYR A 312 2.95 17.46 7.25
CA TYR A 312 3.29 18.28 8.40
C TYR A 312 4.09 17.51 9.47
N THR A 313 3.78 16.23 9.71
CA THR A 313 4.48 15.48 10.78
C THR A 313 5.96 15.29 10.49
N ASP A 314 6.32 15.16 9.22
CA ASP A 314 7.73 14.97 8.83
C ASP A 314 8.51 16.28 9.00
N ILE A 315 7.87 17.43 8.76
CA ILE A 315 8.47 18.74 8.98
C ILE A 315 8.61 19.04 10.46
N VAL A 316 7.61 18.67 11.28
CA VAL A 316 7.71 18.74 12.74
C VAL A 316 8.89 17.92 13.26
N GLN A 317 9.16 16.75 12.70
CA GLN A 317 10.32 15.93 13.05
C GLN A 317 11.63 16.60 12.62
N LEU A 318 11.71 17.12 11.38
CA LEU A 318 12.86 17.87 10.89
C LEU A 318 13.19 19.04 11.81
N LEU A 319 12.20 19.88 12.13
CA LEU A 319 12.39 21.09 12.94
C LEU A 319 12.82 20.80 14.38
N ARG A 320 12.49 19.61 14.91
CA ARG A 320 12.99 19.15 16.20
C ARG A 320 14.44 18.67 16.14
N ALA A 321 14.82 18.04 15.03
CA ALA A 321 16.17 17.52 14.82
C ALA A 321 17.16 18.62 14.39
N ALA A 322 16.70 19.66 13.70
CA ALA A 322 17.55 20.65 13.07
C ALA A 322 18.54 21.37 14.02
N PRO A 323 18.16 21.80 15.24
CA PRO A 323 19.10 22.43 16.17
C PRO A 323 20.18 21.48 16.70
N VAL A 324 19.92 20.17 16.68
CA VAL A 324 20.87 19.12 17.10
C VAL A 324 21.82 18.78 15.96
N LEU A 325 21.29 18.69 14.74
CA LEU A 325 22.07 18.36 13.54
C LEU A 325 22.96 19.52 13.08
N LEU A 326 22.54 20.77 13.28
CA LEU A 326 23.31 21.96 12.93
C LEU A 326 23.34 22.96 14.10
N PRO A 327 24.11 22.66 15.18
CA PRO A 327 24.22 23.52 16.35
C PRO A 327 24.70 24.92 15.99
N GLY A 328 24.03 25.94 16.51
CA GLY A 328 24.38 27.36 16.28
C GLY A 328 24.02 27.90 14.90
N GLN A 329 23.69 27.04 13.93
CA GLN A 329 23.25 27.46 12.58
C GLN A 329 21.74 27.42 12.44
N TRP A 330 21.04 26.52 13.16
CA TRP A 330 19.59 26.42 13.13
C TRP A 330 18.94 26.84 14.47
N PRO A 331 17.99 27.79 14.48
CA PRO A 331 17.34 28.22 15.71
C PRO A 331 16.38 27.16 16.23
N ARG A 332 16.18 27.12 17.57
CA ARG A 332 15.16 26.27 18.18
C ARG A 332 13.78 26.89 17.97
N ILE A 333 12.99 26.28 17.09
CA ILE A 333 11.64 26.75 16.77
C ILE A 333 10.64 26.11 17.74
N ALA A 334 9.88 26.93 18.47
CA ALA A 334 8.78 26.45 19.31
C ALA A 334 7.63 25.98 18.42
N LEU A 335 7.26 24.70 18.53
CA LEU A 335 6.15 24.11 17.78
C LEU A 335 4.90 24.09 18.67
N ASP A 336 3.90 24.92 18.38
CA ASP A 336 2.62 24.84 19.08
C ASP A 336 1.85 23.57 18.65
N LYS A 337 1.68 22.65 19.61
CA LYS A 337 0.90 21.42 19.40
C LYS A 337 -0.57 21.71 19.06
N ARG A 338 -1.12 22.86 19.44
CA ARG A 338 -2.50 23.26 19.10
C ARG A 338 -2.64 23.65 17.63
N ALA A 339 -1.57 24.06 16.96
CA ALA A 339 -1.59 24.41 15.54
C ALA A 339 -2.01 23.23 14.65
N ALA A 340 -1.72 21.98 15.06
CA ALA A 340 -2.19 20.77 14.37
C ALA A 340 -3.72 20.66 14.29
N ARG A 341 -4.49 21.33 15.15
CA ARG A 341 -5.96 21.39 15.07
C ARG A 341 -6.47 22.24 13.90
N ARG A 342 -5.61 23.09 13.31
CA ARG A 342 -5.94 23.97 12.17
C ARG A 342 -5.73 23.31 10.81
N ILE A 343 -5.36 22.03 10.76
CA ILE A 343 -5.17 21.28 9.51
C ILE A 343 -6.54 20.98 8.89
N ARG A 344 -6.76 21.43 7.66
CA ARG A 344 -7.94 21.03 6.88
C ARG A 344 -7.72 19.60 6.39
N TYR A 345 -8.38 18.65 7.03
CA TYR A 345 -8.41 17.27 6.52
C TYR A 345 -9.28 17.23 5.26
N LYS A 346 -8.69 16.99 4.09
CA LYS A 346 -9.39 16.88 2.79
C LYS A 346 -10.30 15.64 2.66
N GLN A 347 -10.79 15.08 3.77
CA GLN A 347 -11.73 13.94 3.77
C GLN A 347 -13.09 14.32 4.39
N ALA A 348 -13.58 15.54 4.13
CA ALA A 348 -14.95 15.88 3.73
C ALA A 348 -15.23 17.39 3.85
N PRO A 349 -16.19 17.97 3.10
CA PRO A 349 -16.38 19.42 3.01
C PRO A 349 -16.98 20.09 4.27
N ASP A 350 -17.62 19.37 5.20
CA ASP A 350 -18.46 20.01 6.23
C ASP A 350 -18.32 19.46 7.69
N ASP A 351 -17.17 19.60 8.38
CA ASP A 351 -17.18 19.52 9.88
C ASP A 351 -16.03 20.29 10.57
N PRO A 352 -16.35 21.24 11.49
CA PRO A 352 -15.37 21.99 12.29
C PRO A 352 -14.52 21.20 13.31
N ARG A 353 -14.83 19.94 13.66
CA ARG A 353 -14.15 19.21 14.76
C ARG A 353 -14.06 17.70 14.52
N ASN A 354 -13.31 17.33 13.48
CA ASN A 354 -12.94 15.97 13.03
C ASN A 354 -12.72 14.88 14.13
N ARG A 355 -13.81 14.36 14.73
CA ARG A 355 -13.91 13.06 15.45
C ARG A 355 -14.50 11.94 14.58
N LEU A 356 -14.97 12.28 13.37
CA LEU A 356 -15.57 11.35 12.40
C LEU A 356 -14.55 10.64 11.50
N TYR A 357 -13.26 10.92 11.62
CA TYR A 357 -12.22 10.32 10.78
C TYR A 357 -12.15 8.79 10.94
N ALA A 358 -12.32 8.26 12.16
CA ALA A 358 -12.29 6.82 12.43
C ALA A 358 -13.49 6.07 11.84
N SER A 359 -14.68 6.70 11.73
CA SER A 359 -15.88 6.06 11.15
C SER A 359 -15.89 6.06 9.62
N ARG A 360 -15.09 6.92 8.98
CA ARG A 360 -14.95 6.97 7.50
C ARG A 360 -13.71 6.24 6.96
N GLU A 361 -12.70 5.96 7.77
CA GLU A 361 -11.53 5.16 7.38
C GLU A 361 -11.76 3.64 7.35
N GLY A 362 -12.89 3.16 7.90
CA GLY A 362 -13.23 1.74 8.03
C GLY A 362 -14.09 1.19 6.89
N ALA A 363 -15.13 0.42 7.24
CA ALA A 363 -16.01 -0.28 6.31
C ALA A 363 -16.73 0.61 5.27
N ASN A 364 -16.62 1.94 5.31
CA ASN A 364 -17.08 2.83 4.23
C ASN A 364 -16.11 2.87 3.03
N ARG A 365 -14.87 2.38 3.20
CA ARG A 365 -13.90 2.13 2.11
C ARG A 365 -13.94 0.69 1.60
N ALA A 366 -14.85 -0.15 2.12
CA ALA A 366 -15.05 -1.50 1.60
C ALA A 366 -15.53 -1.42 0.15
N ALA A 367 -15.00 -2.29 -0.70
CA ALA A 367 -15.52 -2.42 -2.05
C ALA A 367 -17.01 -2.88 -1.99
N PRO A 368 -17.91 -2.23 -2.76
CA PRO A 368 -19.32 -2.62 -2.81
C PRO A 368 -19.47 -4.08 -3.25
N PRO A 369 -20.26 -4.92 -2.55
CA PRO A 369 -20.48 -6.31 -2.93
C PRO A 369 -21.00 -6.46 -4.37
N GLU A 370 -21.87 -5.57 -4.81
CA GLU A 370 -22.46 -5.57 -6.15
C GLU A 370 -21.40 -5.32 -7.23
N ALA A 371 -20.50 -4.36 -6.98
CA ALA A 371 -19.39 -4.07 -7.89
C ALA A 371 -18.41 -5.24 -7.97
N LEU A 372 -18.08 -5.87 -6.84
CA LEU A 372 -17.22 -7.07 -6.82
C LEU A 372 -17.87 -8.24 -7.56
N ALA A 373 -19.18 -8.49 -7.37
CA ALA A 373 -19.90 -9.53 -8.08
C ALA A 373 -19.90 -9.28 -9.59
N ALA A 374 -20.12 -8.04 -10.02
CA ALA A 374 -20.05 -7.65 -11.43
C ALA A 374 -18.63 -7.84 -12.02
N MET A 375 -17.58 -7.56 -11.25
CA MET A 375 -16.20 -7.83 -11.67
C MET A 375 -15.91 -9.33 -11.78
N VAL A 376 -16.32 -10.13 -10.79
CA VAL A 376 -16.12 -11.59 -10.79
C VAL A 376 -16.80 -12.24 -12.00
N ALA A 377 -17.98 -11.75 -12.39
CA ALA A 377 -18.72 -12.24 -13.54
C ALA A 377 -18.04 -11.98 -14.90
N ARG A 378 -17.00 -11.14 -14.94
CA ARG A 378 -16.25 -10.75 -16.15
C ARG A 378 -14.74 -11.00 -16.02
N LEU A 379 -14.34 -11.70 -14.97
CA LEU A 379 -12.93 -11.86 -14.61
C LEU A 379 -12.17 -12.70 -15.65
N ASP A 380 -12.87 -13.61 -16.34
CA ASP A 380 -12.38 -14.46 -17.41
C ASP A 380 -11.92 -13.71 -18.66
N GLU A 381 -12.37 -12.46 -18.85
CA GLU A 381 -11.90 -11.58 -19.93
C GLU A 381 -10.48 -11.03 -19.69
N LEU A 382 -9.95 -11.15 -18.46
CA LEU A 382 -8.66 -10.60 -18.08
C LEU A 382 -7.52 -11.59 -18.32
N PRO A 383 -6.33 -11.10 -18.74
CA PRO A 383 -5.18 -11.97 -18.95
C PRO A 383 -4.68 -12.60 -17.64
N ALA A 384 -4.22 -13.85 -17.73
CA ALA A 384 -3.53 -14.50 -16.62
C ALA A 384 -2.28 -13.69 -16.21
N PRO A 385 -1.96 -13.59 -14.90
CA PRO A 385 -2.59 -14.26 -13.76
C PRO A 385 -3.63 -13.40 -13.00
N ILE A 386 -4.17 -12.33 -13.61
CA ILE A 386 -5.04 -11.38 -12.89
C ILE A 386 -6.23 -12.04 -12.18
N PRO A 387 -6.97 -12.98 -12.82
CA PRO A 387 -8.13 -13.61 -12.17
C PRO A 387 -7.76 -14.33 -10.88
N VAL A 388 -6.65 -15.07 -10.88
CA VAL A 388 -6.14 -15.81 -9.71
C VAL A 388 -5.76 -14.84 -8.59
N ILE A 389 -5.01 -13.78 -8.92
CA ILE A 389 -4.61 -12.75 -7.95
C ILE A 389 -5.83 -12.10 -7.32
N PHE A 390 -6.79 -11.69 -8.14
CA PHE A 390 -8.01 -11.03 -7.67
C PHE A 390 -8.81 -11.93 -6.72
N MET A 391 -9.04 -13.20 -7.08
CA MET A 391 -9.77 -14.15 -6.25
C MET A 391 -9.09 -14.41 -4.90
N ILE A 392 -7.76 -14.62 -4.89
CA ILE A 392 -7.01 -14.75 -3.63
C ILE A 392 -7.13 -13.46 -2.81
N GLY A 393 -7.05 -12.29 -3.46
CA GLY A 393 -7.17 -10.99 -2.80
C GLY A 393 -8.52 -10.75 -2.12
N VAL A 394 -9.63 -11.08 -2.80
CA VAL A 394 -10.98 -10.97 -2.25
C VAL A 394 -11.18 -11.92 -1.06
N THR A 395 -10.75 -13.18 -1.18
CA THR A 395 -10.93 -14.19 -0.13
C THR A 395 -10.09 -13.89 1.10
N THR A 396 -8.87 -13.39 0.93
CA THR A 396 -7.91 -13.25 2.04
C THR A 396 -7.80 -11.83 2.61
N GLY A 397 -8.21 -10.79 1.88
CA GLY A 397 -7.96 -9.40 2.29
C GLY A 397 -6.46 -9.05 2.42
N ALA A 398 -5.59 -9.80 1.74
CA ALA A 398 -4.15 -9.54 1.72
C ALA A 398 -3.85 -8.17 1.10
N ARG A 399 -2.75 -7.53 1.51
CA ARG A 399 -2.32 -6.28 0.88
C ARG A 399 -1.86 -6.57 -0.54
N ALA A 400 -2.09 -5.63 -1.47
CA ALA A 400 -1.74 -5.80 -2.88
C ALA A 400 -0.31 -6.32 -3.07
N GLU A 401 0.66 -5.70 -2.39
CA GLU A 401 2.06 -6.09 -2.50
C GLU A 401 2.34 -7.50 -1.95
N ASP A 402 1.82 -7.82 -0.74
CA ASP A 402 1.97 -9.13 -0.11
C ASP A 402 1.32 -10.24 -0.98
N LEU A 403 0.17 -9.94 -1.59
CA LEU A 403 -0.58 -10.82 -2.48
C LEU A 403 0.18 -11.12 -3.78
N HIS A 404 0.80 -10.11 -4.38
CA HIS A 404 1.56 -10.32 -5.62
C HIS A 404 2.89 -11.02 -5.33
N ALA A 405 3.46 -10.82 -4.14
CA ALA A 405 4.71 -11.43 -3.68
C ALA A 405 4.56 -12.84 -3.11
N LEU A 406 3.43 -13.53 -3.35
CA LEU A 406 3.24 -14.89 -2.85
C LEU A 406 4.34 -15.83 -3.32
N LEU A 407 4.91 -16.59 -2.39
CA LEU A 407 5.88 -17.63 -2.71
C LEU A 407 5.20 -18.80 -3.41
N PHE A 408 5.96 -19.51 -4.24
CA PHE A 408 5.47 -20.68 -4.95
C PHE A 408 4.93 -21.74 -3.98
N ASP A 409 5.58 -21.91 -2.83
CA ASP A 409 5.24 -22.87 -1.79
C ASP A 409 4.26 -22.33 -0.73
N CYS A 410 3.54 -21.25 -1.02
CA CYS A 410 2.61 -20.59 -0.09
C CYS A 410 1.46 -21.47 0.44
N LEU A 411 1.17 -22.61 -0.19
CA LEU A 411 0.14 -23.56 0.22
C LEU A 411 0.74 -24.93 0.51
N ARG A 412 0.54 -25.46 1.72
CA ARG A 412 1.05 -26.77 2.16
C ARG A 412 0.00 -27.53 2.99
N PRO A 413 -0.01 -28.85 3.05
CA PRO A 413 -0.84 -29.60 4.01
C PRO A 413 -0.50 -29.19 5.44
N ASP A 414 -1.49 -29.15 6.32
CA ASP A 414 -1.24 -28.98 7.75
C ASP A 414 -0.55 -30.25 8.30
N PRO A 415 0.59 -30.13 9.00
CA PRO A 415 1.32 -31.30 9.51
C PRO A 415 0.62 -32.01 10.68
N HIS A 416 -0.41 -31.40 11.28
CA HIS A 416 -1.10 -31.89 12.46
C HIS A 416 -2.58 -32.21 12.22
N ASP A 417 -3.21 -31.65 11.17
CA ASP A 417 -4.62 -31.90 10.84
C ASP A 417 -4.87 -32.03 9.33
N THR A 418 -5.07 -33.24 8.85
CA THR A 418 -5.26 -33.56 7.42
C THR A 418 -6.50 -32.92 6.79
N ARG A 419 -7.41 -32.35 7.60
CA ARG A 419 -8.57 -31.60 7.10
C ARG A 419 -8.21 -30.22 6.58
N PHE A 420 -7.01 -29.71 6.88
CA PHE A 420 -6.61 -28.36 6.53
C PHE A 420 -5.39 -28.32 5.60
N MET A 421 -5.40 -27.30 4.76
CA MET A 421 -4.21 -26.79 4.06
C MET A 421 -3.83 -25.45 4.68
N LEU A 422 -2.55 -25.20 4.88
CA LEU A 422 -2.01 -23.95 5.41
C LEU A 422 -1.59 -23.02 4.27
N PHE A 423 -2.30 -21.91 4.12
CA PHE A 423 -1.92 -20.81 3.24
C PHE A 423 -1.07 -19.80 4.01
N THR A 424 0.22 -19.75 3.72
CA THR A 424 1.22 -18.94 4.42
C THR A 424 1.85 -17.91 3.51
N PHE A 425 1.90 -16.66 3.97
CA PHE A 425 2.50 -15.56 3.22
C PHE A 425 3.15 -14.52 4.14
N TRP A 426 4.13 -13.79 3.60
CA TRP A 426 4.85 -12.76 4.33
C TRP A 426 4.09 -11.43 4.26
N GLN A 427 3.96 -10.74 5.39
CA GLN A 427 3.35 -9.41 5.48
C GLN A 427 4.43 -8.34 5.60
N ASN A 428 4.75 -7.66 4.49
CA ASN A 428 5.89 -6.74 4.44
C ASN A 428 5.79 -5.58 5.43
N LYS A 429 4.60 -5.01 5.60
CA LYS A 429 4.40 -3.82 6.46
C LYS A 429 4.68 -4.08 7.94
N VAL A 430 4.53 -5.32 8.39
CA VAL A 430 4.66 -5.73 9.80
C VAL A 430 5.75 -6.77 10.01
N SER A 431 6.51 -7.08 8.96
CA SER A 431 7.64 -8.01 8.96
C SER A 431 7.36 -9.34 9.69
N ARG A 432 6.24 -10.00 9.37
CA ARG A 432 5.87 -11.30 9.95
C ARG A 432 5.19 -12.22 8.94
N TRP A 433 5.29 -13.51 9.19
CA TRP A 433 4.49 -14.52 8.49
C TRP A 433 3.04 -14.48 8.98
N ASN A 434 2.11 -14.63 8.07
CA ASN A 434 0.71 -14.88 8.37
C ASN A 434 0.30 -16.22 7.74
N THR A 435 -0.33 -17.08 8.53
CA THR A 435 -0.76 -18.41 8.12
C THR A 435 -2.26 -18.53 8.32
N LYS A 436 -2.95 -18.94 7.28
CA LYS A 436 -4.41 -19.09 7.23
C LYS A 436 -4.76 -20.55 7.00
N PRO A 437 -5.47 -21.20 7.94
CA PRO A 437 -5.96 -22.54 7.72
C PRO A 437 -7.12 -22.53 6.72
N LEU A 438 -7.02 -23.34 5.68
CA LEU A 438 -8.04 -23.55 4.67
C LEU A 438 -8.63 -24.95 4.87
N LEU A 439 -9.88 -25.01 5.34
CA LEU A 439 -10.61 -26.26 5.50
C LEU A 439 -10.90 -26.90 4.14
N VAL A 440 -10.36 -28.10 3.89
CA VAL A 440 -10.45 -28.79 2.60
C VAL A 440 -11.89 -29.16 2.22
N THR A 441 -12.81 -29.27 3.18
CA THR A 441 -14.24 -29.56 2.89
C THR A 441 -15.08 -28.32 2.63
N ASP A 442 -14.58 -27.11 2.94
CA ASP A 442 -15.30 -25.87 2.67
C ASP A 442 -15.22 -25.52 1.17
N PRO A 443 -16.35 -25.28 0.48
CA PRO A 443 -16.35 -25.02 -0.96
C PRO A 443 -15.52 -23.80 -1.39
N ALA A 444 -15.50 -22.72 -0.59
CA ALA A 444 -14.74 -21.52 -0.91
C ALA A 444 -13.22 -21.75 -0.76
N HIS A 445 -12.81 -22.47 0.29
CA HIS A 445 -11.43 -22.92 0.46
C HIS A 445 -10.99 -23.90 -0.63
N GLN A 446 -11.84 -24.85 -1.03
CA GLN A 446 -11.55 -25.75 -2.15
C GLN A 446 -11.29 -24.99 -3.45
N ALA A 447 -12.11 -23.98 -3.75
CA ALA A 447 -11.91 -23.15 -4.93
C ALA A 447 -10.55 -22.42 -4.88
N MET A 448 -10.19 -21.85 -3.73
CA MET A 448 -8.90 -21.18 -3.54
C MET A 448 -7.71 -22.16 -3.68
N ILE A 449 -7.79 -23.35 -3.07
CA ILE A 449 -6.77 -24.40 -3.18
C ILE A 449 -6.57 -24.79 -4.66
N LYS A 450 -7.65 -25.08 -5.37
CA LYS A 450 -7.61 -25.45 -6.80
C LYS A 450 -7.02 -24.33 -7.67
N LEU A 451 -7.36 -23.07 -7.39
CA LEU A 451 -6.81 -21.91 -8.09
C LEU A 451 -5.29 -21.78 -7.90
N ILE A 452 -4.80 -21.96 -6.68
CA ILE A 452 -3.36 -21.89 -6.38
C ILE A 452 -2.60 -23.05 -7.06
N GLU A 453 -3.13 -24.27 -7.00
CA GLU A 453 -2.50 -25.42 -7.66
C GLU A 453 -2.48 -25.28 -9.19
N ALA A 454 -3.58 -24.85 -9.80
CA ALA A 454 -3.62 -24.59 -11.24
C ALA A 454 -2.59 -23.52 -11.66
N GLN A 455 -2.41 -22.47 -10.85
CA GLN A 455 -1.39 -21.47 -11.09
C GLN A 455 0.04 -22.04 -10.93
N ARG A 456 0.29 -22.93 -9.96
CA ARG A 456 1.58 -23.62 -9.82
C ARG A 456 1.92 -24.44 -11.06
N ASP A 457 0.93 -25.15 -11.61
CA ASP A 457 1.11 -25.94 -12.81
C ASP A 457 1.37 -25.07 -14.03
N HIS A 458 0.65 -23.95 -14.18
CA HIS A 458 0.91 -22.97 -15.23
C HIS A 458 2.35 -22.43 -15.17
N VAL A 459 2.85 -22.11 -13.97
CA VAL A 459 4.22 -21.64 -13.75
C VAL A 459 5.24 -22.71 -14.14
N ARG A 460 5.05 -23.96 -13.69
CA ARG A 460 5.94 -25.09 -14.04
C ARG A 460 5.98 -25.31 -15.55
N GLN A 461 4.81 -25.30 -16.21
CA GLN A 461 4.71 -25.47 -17.66
C GLN A 461 5.39 -24.33 -18.43
N ARG A 462 5.19 -23.08 -17.98
CA ARG A 462 5.74 -21.89 -18.65
C ARG A 462 7.25 -21.77 -18.53
N TYR A 463 7.81 -22.08 -17.37
CA TYR A 463 9.24 -21.83 -17.09
C TYR A 463 10.09 -23.10 -17.03
N GLY A 464 9.48 -24.29 -17.11
CA GLY A 464 10.18 -25.58 -17.04
C GLY A 464 10.81 -25.90 -15.68
N ARG A 465 10.58 -25.07 -14.66
CA ARG A 465 11.12 -25.21 -13.31
C ARG A 465 10.22 -24.55 -12.27
N VAL A 466 10.42 -24.91 -11.01
CA VAL A 466 9.83 -24.18 -9.87
C VAL A 466 10.52 -22.81 -9.76
N THR A 467 9.70 -21.77 -9.63
CA THR A 467 10.14 -20.39 -9.38
C THR A 467 10.03 -20.09 -7.89
N LYS A 468 10.65 -19.00 -7.43
CA LYS A 468 10.50 -18.50 -6.06
C LYS A 468 9.07 -17.99 -5.80
N TYR A 469 8.46 -17.30 -6.76
CA TYR A 469 7.10 -16.76 -6.63
C TYR A 469 6.03 -17.57 -7.35
N LEU A 470 4.80 -17.45 -6.87
CA LEU A 470 3.59 -17.93 -7.55
C LEU A 470 3.25 -17.07 -8.80
N PHE A 471 3.64 -15.79 -8.78
CA PHE A 471 3.44 -14.85 -9.89
C PHE A 471 4.78 -14.24 -10.35
N PRO A 472 5.67 -15.06 -10.94
CA PRO A 472 7.03 -14.63 -11.25
C PRO A 472 7.07 -13.72 -12.48
N VAL A 473 7.98 -12.75 -12.45
CA VAL A 473 8.42 -11.94 -13.59
C VAL A 473 9.95 -11.90 -13.61
N PHE A 474 10.52 -11.86 -14.81
CA PHE A 474 11.97 -11.86 -15.00
C PHE A 474 12.41 -10.54 -15.61
N SER A 475 13.47 -9.95 -15.04
CA SER A 475 14.21 -8.83 -15.62
C SER A 475 15.65 -9.30 -15.77
N GLY A 476 16.13 -9.45 -17.01
CA GLY A 476 17.37 -10.18 -17.25
C GLY A 476 17.29 -11.59 -16.67
N LYS A 477 18.28 -11.96 -15.86
CA LYS A 477 18.32 -13.24 -15.15
C LYS A 477 17.63 -13.20 -13.79
N ARG A 478 17.33 -12.01 -13.27
CA ARG A 478 16.77 -11.86 -11.92
C ARG A 478 15.27 -12.21 -11.93
N GLU A 479 14.87 -13.08 -11.02
CA GLU A 479 13.47 -13.40 -10.74
C GLU A 479 12.85 -12.43 -9.71
N SER A 480 11.62 -11.95 -9.96
CA SER A 480 10.80 -11.08 -9.11
C SER A 480 9.36 -11.57 -9.09
N PHE A 481 8.50 -10.89 -8.33
CA PHE A 481 7.06 -10.99 -8.52
C PHE A 481 6.47 -9.88 -9.42
N LEU A 482 5.29 -10.16 -9.97
CA LEU A 482 4.50 -9.24 -10.77
C LEU A 482 4.05 -8.02 -9.95
N GLY A 483 4.47 -6.80 -10.33
CA GLY A 483 4.01 -5.58 -9.65
C GLY A 483 2.50 -5.31 -9.84
N TYR A 484 1.82 -4.82 -8.80
CA TYR A 484 0.36 -4.61 -8.81
C TYR A 484 -0.16 -3.51 -9.73
N ASN A 485 0.72 -2.66 -10.28
CA ASN A 485 0.28 -1.51 -11.09
C ASN A 485 -0.40 -1.93 -12.39
N TRP A 486 0.12 -2.95 -13.07
CA TRP A 486 -0.48 -3.44 -14.31
C TRP A 486 -1.84 -4.08 -14.03
N THR A 487 -1.91 -4.99 -13.06
CA THR A 487 -3.15 -5.66 -12.66
C THR A 487 -4.21 -4.66 -12.19
N LEU A 488 -3.82 -3.61 -11.47
CA LEU A 488 -4.70 -2.50 -11.09
C LEU A 488 -5.31 -1.80 -12.32
N GLN A 489 -4.50 -1.46 -13.33
CA GLN A 489 -4.98 -0.75 -14.51
C GLN A 489 -5.93 -1.61 -15.34
N GLU A 490 -5.61 -2.89 -15.55
CA GLU A 490 -6.49 -3.82 -16.27
C GLU A 490 -7.86 -3.98 -15.57
N LEU A 491 -7.87 -4.08 -14.24
CA LEU A 491 -9.11 -4.16 -13.46
C LEU A 491 -9.92 -2.86 -13.52
N LYS A 492 -9.27 -1.69 -13.45
CA LYS A 492 -9.97 -0.40 -13.66
C LYS A 492 -10.55 -0.29 -15.07
N MET A 493 -9.81 -0.73 -16.08
CA MET A 493 -10.29 -0.76 -17.47
C MET A 493 -11.45 -1.74 -17.65
N LEU A 494 -11.47 -2.87 -16.94
CA LEU A 494 -12.63 -3.77 -16.90
C LEU A 494 -13.86 -3.04 -16.37
N CYS A 495 -13.73 -2.34 -15.23
CA CYS A 495 -14.83 -1.59 -14.63
C CYS A 495 -15.39 -0.53 -15.58
N LEU A 496 -14.52 0.21 -16.28
CA LEU A 496 -14.98 1.20 -17.26
C LEU A 496 -15.64 0.57 -18.49
N ARG A 497 -15.03 -0.46 -19.09
CA ARG A 497 -15.56 -1.10 -20.31
C ARG A 497 -16.97 -1.66 -20.12
N HIS A 498 -17.24 -2.20 -18.93
CA HIS A 498 -18.52 -2.82 -18.60
C HIS A 498 -19.46 -1.92 -17.81
N GLY A 499 -19.11 -0.64 -17.61
CA GLY A 499 -19.92 0.31 -16.86
C GLY A 499 -20.22 -0.14 -15.43
N ILE A 500 -19.26 -0.80 -14.76
CA ILE A 500 -19.41 -1.24 -13.38
C ILE A 500 -19.44 0.00 -12.49
N VAL A 501 -20.52 0.15 -11.73
CA VAL A 501 -20.75 1.29 -10.84
C VAL A 501 -20.57 0.94 -9.37
N ASP A 502 -20.34 1.95 -8.54
CA ASP A 502 -20.37 1.87 -7.09
C ASP A 502 -21.80 1.96 -6.54
N GLY A 503 -21.94 1.91 -5.22
CA GLY A 503 -23.24 2.02 -4.54
C GLY A 503 -23.94 3.37 -4.68
N GLU A 504 -23.27 4.39 -5.24
CA GLU A 504 -23.85 5.70 -5.56
C GLU A 504 -24.18 5.84 -7.06
N GLY A 505 -23.95 4.80 -7.87
CA GLY A 505 -24.17 4.81 -9.31
C GLY A 505 -23.06 5.49 -10.12
N LYS A 506 -21.91 5.81 -9.50
CA LYS A 506 -20.74 6.37 -10.20
C LYS A 506 -19.84 5.24 -10.71
N PRO A 507 -19.05 5.44 -11.79
CA PRO A 507 -18.09 4.44 -12.23
C PRO A 507 -17.17 3.99 -11.11
N PHE A 508 -17.06 2.68 -10.91
CA PHE A 508 -16.30 2.10 -9.81
C PHE A 508 -14.79 2.22 -10.08
N ASP A 509 -14.11 3.12 -9.37
CA ASP A 509 -12.65 3.27 -9.44
C ASP A 509 -11.96 2.20 -8.59
N PHE A 510 -11.71 1.03 -9.19
CA PHE A 510 -11.13 -0.10 -8.49
C PHE A 510 -9.77 0.22 -7.85
N SER A 511 -9.59 -0.24 -6.61
CA SER A 511 -8.30 -0.26 -5.91
C SER A 511 -8.19 -1.53 -5.07
N TRP A 512 -6.96 -1.99 -4.83
CA TRP A 512 -6.71 -3.21 -4.05
C TRP A 512 -7.06 -3.07 -2.56
N HIS A 513 -6.86 -1.89 -1.96
CA HIS A 513 -7.04 -1.71 -0.52
C HIS A 513 -8.49 -1.89 -0.05
N PRO A 514 -9.52 -1.41 -0.81
CA PRO A 514 -10.92 -1.72 -0.54
C PRO A 514 -11.27 -3.21 -0.36
N LEU A 515 -10.56 -4.14 -1.00
CA LEU A 515 -10.81 -5.59 -0.82
C LEU A 515 -10.53 -6.05 0.63
N ARG A 516 -9.49 -5.49 1.24
CA ARG A 516 -9.17 -5.74 2.64
C ARG A 516 -10.28 -5.25 3.58
N HIS A 517 -10.81 -4.06 3.30
CA HIS A 517 -11.93 -3.53 4.07
C HIS A 517 -13.21 -4.34 3.83
N HIS A 518 -13.43 -4.81 2.61
CA HIS A 518 -14.53 -5.72 2.27
C HIS A 518 -14.44 -6.99 3.12
N ARG A 519 -13.30 -7.69 3.11
CA ARG A 519 -13.09 -8.90 3.94
C ARG A 519 -13.28 -8.64 5.43
N GLY A 520 -12.70 -7.57 5.97
CA GLY A 520 -12.89 -7.21 7.39
C GLY A 520 -14.34 -6.90 7.76
N THR A 521 -15.07 -6.24 6.86
CA THR A 521 -16.49 -5.93 7.05
C THR A 521 -17.35 -7.18 6.97
N GLN A 522 -17.05 -8.07 6.01
CA GLN A 522 -17.70 -9.35 5.84
C GLN A 522 -17.55 -10.21 7.09
N MET A 523 -16.33 -10.39 7.60
CA MET A 523 -16.08 -11.13 8.84
C MET A 523 -16.83 -10.53 10.04
N ALA A 524 -16.82 -9.20 10.16
CA ALA A 524 -17.59 -8.55 11.22
C ALA A 524 -19.09 -8.90 11.09
N ALA A 525 -19.65 -8.84 9.87
CA ALA A 525 -21.04 -9.17 9.59
C ALA A 525 -21.39 -10.63 9.93
N GLU A 526 -20.51 -11.57 9.57
CA GLU A 526 -20.56 -13.00 9.91
C GLU A 526 -20.43 -13.27 11.42
N GLY A 527 -20.00 -12.28 12.21
CA GLY A 527 -19.97 -12.33 13.66
C GLY A 527 -18.62 -12.60 14.29
N HIS A 528 -17.53 -12.63 13.51
CA HIS A 528 -16.17 -12.82 14.02
C HIS A 528 -15.77 -11.70 14.99
N ASP A 529 -14.98 -12.07 16.00
CA ASP A 529 -14.46 -11.15 17.01
C ASP A 529 -13.26 -10.33 16.48
N ILE A 530 -12.87 -9.31 17.25
CA ILE A 530 -11.80 -8.38 16.89
C ILE A 530 -10.47 -9.12 16.66
N LEU A 531 -10.13 -10.10 17.50
CA LEU A 531 -8.85 -10.83 17.39
C LEU A 531 -8.85 -11.69 16.13
N SER A 532 -9.94 -12.40 15.84
CA SER A 532 -10.07 -13.18 14.61
C SER A 532 -9.87 -12.31 13.36
N ILE A 533 -10.49 -11.12 13.32
CA ILE A 533 -10.30 -10.16 12.22
C ILE A 533 -8.85 -9.63 12.18
N MET A 534 -8.24 -9.37 13.33
CA MET A 534 -6.84 -8.92 13.42
C MET A 534 -5.87 -9.97 12.89
N PHE A 535 -6.06 -11.25 13.22
CA PHE A 535 -5.25 -12.36 12.72
C PHE A 535 -5.44 -12.52 11.21
N GLU A 536 -6.69 -12.57 10.75
CA GLU A 536 -7.01 -12.75 9.34
C GLU A 536 -6.43 -11.64 8.46
N LEU A 537 -6.57 -10.38 8.89
CA LEU A 537 -6.04 -9.25 8.14
C LEU A 537 -4.55 -9.00 8.44
N GLY A 538 -4.03 -9.47 9.57
CA GLY A 538 -2.71 -9.10 10.08
C GLY A 538 -2.61 -7.63 10.47
N HIS A 539 -3.51 -7.19 11.35
CA HIS A 539 -3.40 -5.90 12.04
C HIS A 539 -2.43 -6.01 13.23
N ALA A 540 -1.73 -4.92 13.51
CA ALA A 540 -0.81 -4.83 14.64
C ALA A 540 -1.47 -4.27 15.91
N SER A 541 -2.60 -3.54 15.77
CA SER A 541 -3.36 -2.99 16.89
C SER A 541 -4.87 -3.29 16.76
N PRO A 542 -5.58 -3.45 17.89
CA PRO A 542 -7.03 -3.66 17.91
C PRO A 542 -7.85 -2.50 17.36
N ASP A 543 -7.35 -1.26 17.47
CA ASP A 543 -8.05 -0.06 16.96
C ASP A 543 -8.42 -0.18 15.48
N MET A 544 -7.53 -0.79 14.69
CA MET A 544 -7.71 -0.97 13.24
C MET A 544 -8.78 -2.01 12.87
N ALA A 545 -9.10 -2.94 13.78
CA ALA A 545 -10.12 -3.96 13.59
C ALA A 545 -11.46 -3.57 14.24
N SER A 546 -11.40 -2.84 15.36
CA SER A 546 -12.57 -2.36 16.11
C SER A 546 -13.53 -1.53 15.25
N MET A 547 -12.99 -0.78 14.28
CA MET A 547 -13.77 0.00 13.31
C MET A 547 -14.74 -0.83 12.44
N TYR A 548 -14.46 -2.11 12.17
CA TYR A 548 -15.41 -2.98 11.45
C TYR A 548 -16.56 -3.42 12.35
N VAL A 549 -16.23 -3.81 13.59
CA VAL A 549 -17.21 -4.27 14.59
C VAL A 549 -18.14 -3.12 15.00
N ASN A 550 -17.58 -1.94 15.24
CA ASN A 550 -18.35 -0.74 15.58
C ASN A 550 -19.35 -0.38 14.46
N LYS A 551 -18.95 -0.46 13.18
CA LYS A 551 -19.89 -0.21 12.07
C LYS A 551 -21.00 -1.25 11.99
N ARG A 552 -20.74 -2.53 12.29
CA ARG A 552 -21.82 -3.54 12.41
C ARG A 552 -22.81 -3.16 13.51
N LEU A 553 -22.32 -2.73 14.67
CA LEU A 553 -23.17 -2.30 15.78
C LEU A 553 -23.98 -1.05 15.41
N ASP A 554 -23.37 -0.07 14.72
CA ASP A 554 -24.05 1.11 14.20
C ASP A 554 -25.12 0.78 13.16
N LEU A 555 -24.85 -0.14 12.23
CA LEU A 555 -25.83 -0.59 11.23
C LEU A 555 -27.01 -1.32 11.89
N LYS A 556 -26.73 -2.18 12.89
CA LYS A 556 -27.78 -2.81 13.71
C LYS A 556 -28.60 -1.77 14.46
N LYS A 557 -27.94 -0.77 15.06
CA LYS A 557 -28.59 0.37 15.74
C LYS A 557 -29.46 1.19 14.79
N ASN A 558 -28.99 1.47 13.58
CA ASN A 558 -29.74 2.22 12.57
C ASN A 558 -30.93 1.42 12.01
N ALA A 559 -30.79 0.10 11.87
CA ALA A 559 -31.90 -0.78 11.54
C ALA A 559 -32.97 -0.76 12.65
N LEU A 560 -32.55 -0.78 13.92
CA LEU A 560 -33.45 -0.64 15.08
C LEU A 560 -34.15 0.73 15.10
N LEU A 561 -33.41 1.82 14.88
CA LEU A 561 -33.95 3.19 14.76
C LEU A 561 -34.99 3.32 13.64
N ARG A 562 -34.77 2.68 12.49
CA ARG A 562 -35.70 2.70 11.34
C ARG A 562 -36.93 1.83 11.57
N LYS A 563 -36.81 0.76 12.34
CA LYS A 563 -37.92 -0.12 12.69
C LYS A 563 -38.78 0.43 13.86
N GLY A 564 -38.29 1.45 14.56
CA GLY A 564 -38.89 1.93 15.81
C GLY A 564 -38.53 0.96 16.94
N GLY A 565 -38.19 1.48 18.12
CA GLY A 565 -37.90 0.61 19.27
C GLY A 565 -39.09 -0.30 19.54
N GLY A 566 -38.91 -1.60 19.33
CA GLY A 566 -39.89 -2.62 19.68
C GLY A 566 -40.05 -2.72 21.20
N GLN A 567 -41.17 -3.25 21.66
CA GLN A 567 -41.34 -3.64 23.05
C GLN A 567 -40.42 -4.83 23.36
N PHE A 568 -39.62 -4.71 24.40
CA PHE A 568 -38.73 -5.77 24.86
C PHE A 568 -39.34 -6.51 26.05
N PHE A 569 -39.12 -7.82 26.15
CA PHE A 569 -39.67 -8.66 27.21
C PHE A 569 -38.56 -9.30 28.03
N THR A 570 -38.63 -9.23 29.35
CA THR A 570 -37.75 -10.01 30.24
C THR A 570 -37.98 -11.52 30.06
N ILE A 571 -37.04 -12.36 30.52
CA ILE A 571 -37.23 -13.82 30.55
C ILE A 571 -38.46 -14.27 31.36
N ALA A 572 -38.94 -13.42 32.27
CA ALA A 572 -40.17 -13.63 33.05
C ALA A 572 -41.43 -13.06 32.36
N GLY A 573 -41.33 -12.62 31.10
CA GLY A 573 -42.47 -12.11 30.32
C GLY A 573 -42.86 -10.66 30.57
N LYS A 574 -42.20 -9.95 31.49
CA LYS A 574 -42.51 -8.53 31.77
C LYS A 574 -41.97 -7.61 30.68
N VAL A 575 -42.78 -6.64 30.26
CA VAL A 575 -42.38 -5.58 29.30
C VAL A 575 -41.32 -4.67 29.94
N ASP A 576 -40.27 -4.35 29.19
CA ASP A 576 -39.19 -3.43 29.56
C ASP A 576 -39.04 -2.35 28.49
N GLU A 577 -39.79 -1.26 28.64
CA GLU A 577 -39.84 -0.16 27.67
C GLU A 577 -38.56 0.70 27.68
N ALA A 578 -37.78 0.65 28.76
CA ALA A 578 -36.56 1.44 28.92
C ALA A 578 -35.42 0.92 28.01
N VAL A 579 -35.44 -0.35 27.62
CA VAL A 579 -34.40 -0.98 26.79
C VAL A 579 -34.33 -0.34 25.41
N GLY A 580 -35.49 0.02 24.85
CA GLY A 580 -35.58 0.76 23.59
C GLY A 580 -34.77 2.05 23.64
N ASP A 581 -34.96 2.86 24.69
CA ASP A 581 -34.23 4.11 24.89
C ASP A 581 -32.74 3.91 25.22
N LEU A 582 -32.41 2.86 25.98
CA LEU A 582 -31.03 2.52 26.35
C LEU A 582 -30.18 2.07 25.15
N LEU A 583 -30.79 1.42 24.14
CA LEU A 583 -30.13 1.09 22.87
C LEU A 583 -29.85 2.34 22.02
N LEU A 584 -30.56 3.45 22.25
CA LEU A 584 -30.52 4.67 21.44
C LEU A 584 -29.49 5.69 21.93
N ARG A 585 -29.22 5.79 23.23
CA ARG A 585 -28.28 6.78 23.79
C ARG A 585 -26.82 6.46 23.44
N LYS A 586 -26.12 7.41 22.83
CA LYS A 586 -24.76 7.25 22.25
C LYS A 586 -23.63 7.38 23.28
N GLU A 587 -23.91 7.99 24.43
CA GLU A 587 -22.89 8.43 25.41
C GLU A 587 -22.67 7.43 26.55
N THR A 588 -23.60 6.48 26.72
CA THR A 588 -23.56 5.39 27.70
C THR A 588 -24.34 4.20 27.13
N MET A 589 -23.75 3.44 26.20
CA MET A 589 -24.35 2.18 25.74
C MET A 589 -24.40 1.20 26.92
N LEU A 590 -25.55 1.15 27.62
CA LEU A 590 -25.80 0.27 28.75
C LEU A 590 -26.44 -1.06 28.32
N ALA A 591 -26.75 -1.23 27.04
CA ALA A 591 -27.31 -2.46 26.49
C ALA A 591 -26.74 -2.80 25.10
N THR A 592 -26.52 -4.10 24.84
CA THR A 592 -25.92 -4.66 23.61
C THR A 592 -26.89 -5.64 22.94
N ARG A 593 -27.03 -5.65 21.61
CA ARG A 593 -27.86 -6.64 20.90
C ARG A 593 -27.24 -8.04 20.95
N VAL A 594 -28.08 -9.03 21.19
CA VAL A 594 -27.75 -10.47 21.17
C VAL A 594 -28.78 -11.22 20.30
N SER A 595 -28.57 -12.51 20.03
CA SER A 595 -29.55 -13.30 19.27
C SER A 595 -30.91 -13.32 19.98
N GLY A 596 -31.99 -13.06 19.24
CA GLY A 596 -33.36 -13.01 19.76
C GLY A 596 -33.71 -11.79 20.63
N GLY A 597 -32.81 -10.81 20.83
CA GLY A 597 -33.06 -9.77 21.81
C GLY A 597 -31.91 -8.79 22.10
N ALA A 598 -31.92 -8.24 23.31
CA ALA A 598 -30.90 -7.34 23.85
C ALA A 598 -30.41 -7.81 25.23
N CYS A 599 -29.16 -7.51 25.55
CA CYS A 599 -28.54 -7.71 26.85
C CYS A 599 -28.42 -6.35 27.54
N THR A 600 -28.99 -6.21 28.73
CA THR A 600 -28.93 -4.98 29.54
C THR A 600 -27.77 -4.97 30.54
N LEU A 601 -26.80 -5.88 30.39
CA LEU A 601 -25.56 -5.83 31.17
C LEU A 601 -24.78 -4.58 30.72
N PRO A 602 -24.37 -3.68 31.63
CA PRO A 602 -23.71 -2.42 31.28
C PRO A 602 -22.58 -2.64 30.27
N GLY A 603 -22.47 -1.85 29.20
CA GLY A 603 -21.56 -2.13 28.06
C GLY A 603 -20.10 -2.40 28.44
N GLN A 604 -19.60 -1.78 29.51
CA GLN A 604 -18.25 -2.02 30.06
C GLN A 604 -18.03 -3.46 30.58
N LEU A 605 -19.10 -4.17 30.91
CA LEU A 605 -19.14 -5.58 31.35
C LEU A 605 -19.85 -6.49 30.32
N GLY A 606 -20.79 -5.94 29.55
CA GLY A 606 -21.61 -6.62 28.55
C GLY A 606 -20.88 -7.02 27.28
N GLU A 607 -19.75 -6.37 26.97
CA GLU A 607 -18.86 -6.77 25.87
C GLU A 607 -18.09 -8.07 26.15
N TRP A 608 -18.04 -8.52 27.42
CA TRP A 608 -17.27 -9.68 27.88
C TRP A 608 -18.15 -10.64 28.71
N CYS A 609 -19.24 -11.14 28.13
CA CYS A 609 -20.02 -12.20 28.78
C CYS A 609 -19.28 -13.54 28.68
N GLU A 610 -18.84 -14.10 29.82
CA GLU A 610 -18.22 -15.43 29.90
C GLU A 610 -19.21 -16.59 29.67
N HIS A 611 -20.52 -16.30 29.69
CA HIS A 611 -21.60 -17.28 29.60
C HIS A 611 -22.19 -17.36 28.18
N ALA A 612 -21.40 -17.88 27.22
CA ALA A 612 -21.89 -18.17 25.88
C ALA A 612 -23.13 -19.09 25.93
N HIS A 613 -24.15 -18.80 25.11
CA HIS A 613 -25.41 -19.57 24.99
C HIS A 613 -26.33 -19.63 26.23
N ALA A 614 -26.11 -18.80 27.27
CA ALA A 614 -26.96 -18.78 28.47
C ALA A 614 -28.10 -17.73 28.42
N CYS A 615 -28.36 -17.10 27.27
CA CYS A 615 -29.24 -15.92 27.20
C CYS A 615 -30.69 -16.23 27.64
N LEU A 616 -31.21 -17.41 27.29
CA LEU A 616 -32.59 -17.83 27.60
C LEU A 616 -32.84 -18.08 29.10
N THR A 617 -31.80 -18.07 29.93
CA THR A 617 -31.90 -18.16 31.40
C THR A 617 -31.24 -16.96 32.09
N CYS A 618 -30.77 -15.97 31.33
CA CYS A 618 -30.04 -14.83 31.85
C CYS A 618 -30.99 -13.68 32.23
N ARG A 619 -30.89 -13.19 33.47
CA ARG A 619 -31.69 -12.06 33.95
C ARG A 619 -31.48 -10.74 33.19
N PHE A 620 -30.36 -10.58 32.49
CA PHE A 620 -30.03 -9.39 31.70
C PHE A 620 -30.56 -9.47 30.27
N PHE A 621 -31.07 -10.63 29.83
CA PHE A 621 -31.64 -10.80 28.50
C PHE A 621 -33.03 -10.17 28.41
N ARG A 622 -33.31 -9.62 27.23
CA ARG A 622 -34.55 -8.94 26.86
C ARG A 622 -34.95 -9.40 25.46
N ALA A 623 -35.95 -10.26 25.37
CA ALA A 623 -36.49 -10.78 24.13
C ALA A 623 -37.11 -9.68 23.28
N ASP A 624 -36.90 -9.77 21.97
CA ASP A 624 -37.50 -8.91 20.97
C ASP A 624 -38.77 -9.57 20.43
N GLY A 625 -39.86 -8.80 20.30
CA GLY A 625 -41.10 -9.27 19.68
C GLY A 625 -40.89 -9.74 18.23
N ASP A 626 -39.99 -9.11 17.49
CA ASP A 626 -39.71 -9.42 16.07
C ASP A 626 -39.16 -10.84 15.85
N ASP A 627 -38.59 -11.47 16.88
CA ASP A 627 -37.87 -12.74 16.81
C ASP A 627 -38.73 -13.94 17.28
N LEU A 628 -40.06 -13.85 17.19
CA LEU A 628 -40.99 -14.90 17.64
C LEU A 628 -40.71 -16.27 16.99
N GLU A 629 -40.41 -16.30 15.70
CA GLU A 629 -40.11 -17.54 14.98
C GLU A 629 -38.76 -18.14 15.41
N HIS A 630 -37.79 -17.29 15.77
CA HIS A 630 -36.54 -17.74 16.36
C HIS A 630 -36.79 -18.43 17.71
N PHE A 631 -37.63 -17.86 18.58
CA PHE A 631 -37.98 -18.51 19.85
C PHE A 631 -38.73 -19.83 19.69
N ARG A 632 -39.60 -19.94 18.67
CA ARG A 632 -40.27 -21.21 18.35
C ARG A 632 -39.29 -22.28 17.88
N CYS A 633 -38.32 -21.90 17.06
CA CYS A 633 -37.26 -22.78 16.59
C CYS A 633 -36.35 -23.24 17.74
N GLU A 634 -35.90 -22.31 18.58
CA GLU A 634 -35.10 -22.62 19.77
C GLU A 634 -35.85 -23.54 20.74
N ARG A 635 -37.15 -23.28 20.98
CA ARG A 635 -38.00 -24.16 21.81
C ARG A 635 -38.05 -25.59 21.26
N ALA A 636 -38.25 -25.75 19.95
CA ALA A 636 -38.27 -27.07 19.32
C ALA A 636 -36.93 -27.80 19.50
N GLY A 637 -35.81 -27.11 19.32
CA GLY A 637 -34.47 -27.64 19.57
C GLY A 637 -34.24 -28.04 21.03
N LEU A 638 -34.73 -27.24 21.98
CA LEU A 638 -34.63 -27.51 23.41
C LEU A 638 -35.43 -28.75 23.84
N TYR A 639 -36.62 -29.00 23.27
CA TYR A 639 -37.37 -30.23 23.54
C TYR A 639 -36.60 -31.47 23.09
N VAL A 640 -36.02 -31.45 21.89
CA VAL A 640 -35.19 -32.56 21.39
C VAL A 640 -33.97 -32.78 22.30
N ALA A 641 -33.33 -31.70 22.75
CA ALA A 641 -32.19 -31.80 23.68
C ALA A 641 -32.59 -32.36 25.05
N ILE A 642 -33.78 -32.01 25.57
CA ILE A 642 -34.32 -32.53 26.82
C ILE A 642 -34.54 -34.04 26.73
N GLU A 643 -35.18 -34.52 25.65
CA GLU A 643 -35.41 -35.96 25.44
C GLU A 643 -34.10 -36.74 25.40
N GLY A 644 -33.09 -36.22 24.68
CA GLY A 644 -31.76 -36.82 24.62
C GLY A 644 -31.06 -36.86 25.99
N LEU A 645 -31.09 -35.76 26.74
CA LEU A 645 -30.49 -35.67 28.08
C LEU A 645 -31.21 -36.55 29.11
N GLU A 646 -32.52 -36.75 28.99
CA GLU A 646 -33.28 -37.67 29.84
C GLU A 646 -32.87 -39.13 29.60
N GLN A 647 -32.68 -39.51 28.34
CA GLN A 647 -32.20 -40.85 28.02
C GLN A 647 -30.75 -41.04 28.47
N GLU A 648 -29.87 -40.08 28.18
CA GLU A 648 -28.46 -40.13 28.57
C GLU A 648 -28.28 -40.19 30.10
N ALA A 649 -29.11 -39.46 30.87
CA ALA A 649 -29.09 -39.53 32.33
C ALA A 649 -29.50 -40.94 32.83
N ARG A 650 -30.53 -41.56 32.24
CA ARG A 650 -30.94 -42.93 32.55
C ARG A 650 -29.83 -43.93 32.24
N ASP A 651 -29.22 -43.83 31.06
CA ASP A 651 -28.14 -44.72 30.63
C ASP A 651 -26.92 -44.65 31.57
N TYR A 652 -26.57 -43.44 32.06
CA TYR A 652 -25.49 -43.28 33.04
C TYR A 652 -25.85 -43.82 34.43
N GLU A 653 -27.12 -43.76 34.83
CA GLU A 653 -27.59 -44.34 36.09
C GLU A 653 -27.57 -45.87 36.06
N GLU A 654 -28.08 -46.45 34.97
CA GLU A 654 -28.05 -47.89 34.73
C GLU A 654 -26.62 -48.42 34.58
N GLY A 655 -25.72 -47.62 34.01
CA GLY A 655 -24.29 -47.89 33.90
C GLY A 655 -23.46 -47.63 35.17
N GLY A 656 -24.08 -47.23 36.28
CA GLY A 656 -23.39 -46.99 37.57
C GLY A 656 -22.52 -45.73 37.63
N GLN A 657 -22.63 -44.82 36.66
CA GLN A 657 -21.84 -43.60 36.53
C GLN A 657 -22.49 -42.40 37.25
N ALA A 658 -22.68 -42.50 38.56
CA ALA A 658 -23.46 -41.55 39.37
C ALA A 658 -23.06 -40.07 39.20
N ARG A 659 -21.75 -39.77 39.05
CA ARG A 659 -21.27 -38.40 38.84
C ARG A 659 -21.66 -37.84 37.47
N MET A 660 -21.66 -38.66 36.42
CA MET A 660 -22.06 -38.22 35.09
C MET A 660 -23.57 -38.02 35.04
N ALA A 661 -24.35 -38.92 35.64
CA ALA A 661 -25.79 -38.75 35.81
C ALA A 661 -26.16 -37.43 36.52
N ASP A 662 -25.48 -37.08 37.62
CA ASP A 662 -25.72 -35.81 38.32
C ASP A 662 -25.40 -34.58 37.45
N ILE A 663 -24.30 -34.60 36.69
CA ILE A 663 -23.96 -33.52 35.76
C ILE A 663 -25.01 -33.41 34.64
N THR A 664 -25.42 -34.54 34.06
CA THR A 664 -26.43 -34.59 33.01
C THR A 664 -27.79 -34.11 33.51
N ARG A 665 -28.20 -34.48 34.73
CA ARG A 665 -29.43 -33.96 35.37
C ARG A 665 -29.39 -32.44 35.59
N LYS A 666 -28.23 -31.88 35.97
CA LYS A 666 -28.07 -30.42 36.08
C LYS A 666 -28.19 -29.72 34.73
N ARG A 667 -27.68 -30.32 33.66
CA ARG A 667 -27.86 -29.82 32.28
C ARG A 667 -29.31 -29.92 31.82
N LEU A 668 -29.96 -31.05 32.12
CA LEU A 668 -31.38 -31.28 31.85
C LEU A 668 -32.23 -30.20 32.52
N GLN A 669 -32.01 -29.93 33.81
CA GLN A 669 -32.76 -28.90 34.54
C GLN A 669 -32.58 -27.51 33.90
N ARG A 670 -31.35 -27.13 33.51
CA ARG A 670 -31.11 -25.86 32.82
C ARG A 670 -31.84 -25.74 31.49
N ASN A 671 -31.96 -26.83 30.73
CA ASN A 671 -32.73 -26.84 29.48
C ASN A 671 -34.23 -26.74 29.75
N LYS A 672 -34.75 -27.39 30.80
CA LYS A 672 -36.15 -27.24 31.26
C LYS A 672 -36.45 -25.79 31.64
N ASP A 673 -35.55 -25.14 32.36
CA ASP A 673 -35.68 -23.72 32.73
C ASP A 673 -35.67 -22.82 31.47
N ALA A 674 -34.81 -23.12 30.48
CA ALA A 674 -34.77 -22.39 29.21
C ALA A 674 -36.07 -22.55 28.40
N VAL A 675 -36.65 -23.75 28.36
CA VAL A 675 -37.98 -23.98 27.73
C VAL A 675 -39.04 -23.16 28.41
N HIS A 676 -39.11 -23.20 29.76
CA HIS A 676 -40.09 -22.44 30.53
C HIS A 676 -40.01 -20.92 30.24
N ASN A 677 -38.79 -20.37 30.22
CA ASN A 677 -38.59 -18.96 29.90
C ASN A 677 -38.95 -18.64 28.45
N THR A 678 -38.63 -19.53 27.51
CA THR A 678 -38.94 -19.35 26.09
C THR A 678 -40.45 -19.39 25.84
N ASP A 679 -41.18 -20.32 26.47
CA ASP A 679 -42.65 -20.35 26.43
C ASP A 679 -43.27 -19.09 27.04
N THR A 680 -42.69 -18.62 28.15
CA THR A 680 -43.14 -17.38 28.80
C THR A 680 -42.92 -16.17 27.88
N ILE A 681 -41.77 -16.09 27.19
CA ILE A 681 -41.48 -15.06 26.20
C ILE A 681 -42.46 -15.12 25.03
N ILE A 682 -42.66 -16.30 24.43
CA ILE A 682 -43.58 -16.50 23.30
C ILE A 682 -44.99 -16.05 23.69
N ARG A 683 -45.51 -16.53 24.82
CA ARG A 683 -46.84 -16.16 25.32
C ARG A 683 -46.95 -14.66 25.55
N SER A 684 -45.93 -14.04 26.14
CA SER A 684 -45.96 -12.60 26.43
C SER A 684 -45.96 -11.75 25.16
N ILE A 685 -45.19 -12.14 24.14
CA ILE A 685 -45.19 -11.49 22.82
C ILE A 685 -46.55 -11.66 22.13
N GLU A 686 -47.15 -12.86 22.20
CA GLU A 686 -48.45 -13.16 21.59
C GLU A 686 -49.61 -12.43 22.29
N GLU A 687 -49.58 -12.31 23.62
CA GLU A 687 -50.60 -11.60 24.43
C GLU A 687 -50.55 -10.08 24.25
N HIS A 688 -49.36 -9.50 24.13
CA HIS A 688 -49.17 -8.04 24.06
C HIS A 688 -49.14 -7.51 22.62
N GLY A 689 -49.07 -8.42 21.64
CA GLY A 689 -48.97 -8.13 20.22
C GLY A 689 -47.60 -7.59 19.80
N LEU A 690 -47.28 -7.71 18.52
CA LEU A 690 -46.13 -7.01 17.94
C LEU A 690 -46.41 -5.51 17.96
N TYR A 691 -45.57 -4.73 18.63
CA TYR A 691 -45.66 -3.28 18.66
C TYR A 691 -45.59 -2.72 17.22
N LYS A 692 -46.75 -2.36 16.65
CA LYS A 692 -46.85 -1.58 15.40
C LYS A 692 -46.66 -0.10 15.74
N GLY A 693 -45.44 0.27 16.12
CA GLY A 693 -45.13 1.65 16.48
C GLY A 693 -45.57 2.63 15.41
N GLN A 694 -46.22 3.73 15.82
CA GLN A 694 -46.32 4.89 14.94
C GLN A 694 -44.90 5.25 14.52
N LYS A 695 -44.62 5.24 13.21
CA LYS A 695 -43.40 5.80 12.62
C LYS A 695 -43.16 7.14 13.31
N GLN A 696 -42.19 7.23 14.23
CA GLN A 696 -41.65 8.53 14.57
C GLN A 696 -41.10 9.08 13.26
N ARG A 697 -41.80 10.05 12.68
CA ARG A 697 -41.27 10.86 11.60
C ARG A 697 -40.01 11.47 12.17
N TYR A 698 -38.87 10.91 11.77
CA TYR A 698 -37.57 11.53 11.93
C TYR A 698 -37.73 13.01 11.56
N ARG A 699 -37.70 13.89 12.56
CA ARG A 699 -37.49 15.31 12.31
C ARG A 699 -35.99 15.41 12.03
N PRO A 700 -35.58 15.73 10.78
CA PRO A 700 -34.19 16.07 10.54
C PRO A 700 -33.79 17.16 11.52
N SER A 701 -32.56 17.11 12.02
CA SER A 701 -32.00 18.26 12.72
C SER A 701 -32.20 19.48 11.82
N ALA A 702 -32.89 20.50 12.35
CA ALA A 702 -33.22 21.70 11.61
C ALA A 702 -31.95 22.20 10.92
N ALA A 703 -32.03 22.33 9.60
CA ALA A 703 -31.12 23.15 8.85
C ALA A 703 -31.08 24.51 9.57
N ARG A 704 -29.87 24.96 9.94
CA ARG A 704 -29.65 26.35 10.32
C ARG A 704 -29.91 27.18 9.07
N GLU A 705 -31.16 27.57 8.87
CA GLU A 705 -31.49 28.67 7.98
C GLU A 705 -30.84 29.93 8.56
N GLU A 706 -30.08 30.57 7.69
CA GLU A 706 -29.49 31.89 7.88
C GLU A 706 -30.60 32.88 8.19
N ALA A 707 -30.61 33.40 9.43
CA ALA A 707 -31.31 34.63 9.73
C ALA A 707 -30.38 35.79 9.33
N THR A 708 -30.47 36.20 8.07
CA THR A 708 -30.12 37.55 7.66
C THR A 708 -31.24 38.49 8.14
N GLN A 709 -30.92 39.32 9.13
CA GLN A 709 -31.43 40.68 9.24
C GLN A 709 -30.24 41.61 9.11
#